data_AF-A0A822XUQ3-F1
#
_entry.id   AF-A0A822XUQ3-F1
#
_cell.length_a   1.000
_cell.length_b   1.000
_cell.length_c   1.000
_cell.angle_alpha   90.00
_cell.angle_beta   90.00
_cell.angle_gamma   90.00
#
_symmetry.space_group_name_H-M   'P 1'
#
loop_
_entity.id
_entity.type
_entity.pdbx_description
1 polymer ?
#
loop_
_entity_poly.entity_id
_entity_poly.type
_entity_poly.pdbx_seq_one_letter_code
_entity_poly.pdbx_strand_id
1 'polypeptide(L)'
;MEIEELMAESIHGDSTIEGHHGENYARKMFQALVRNPSVRRYASDVSDESLNRTKSIKMLQMGVDRSDPAETKFAWLRSQLVGAEVEFDTPYGKRLLTYADHTASGRGLHYIEDYITNDVLPYYGNTHTGDSFVGHRTTKMVHEATEYIKSCLGGGVDDALIFCGSGTTAAIKRLQEVMGIAVPSIMRERMLKTLRNEERWVVFVGPFEHHSNVLSWRQSLAEVIEIGINEDGLLDMAALKLQLETYKSSNRPMLGSFSACSNVTGVYSDTRAIARLLHQHGAFACFDFAASGPYVEINMRSGELDGYDALFLSPHKFLGGPGTPGLLLMSTALYQLRFSPPSTCGGGTVSFVNGFSERDTLYYEDIEEREDAGTPPIIQKIRAALAFWVKEYIGYSVIEEQEHLYVNAALRRLLPNPNIWVLGNTRVKRLSIISFLIFTTSNSSTDVGEDGRRVRDRGLNMWREYGNKKDKPLHGPFVAKLLNDLFGIQGRGGCACAGPYGHLLLDVKETLSLAFRSAIQKGYAGVKPGWTRVSFPYYMSMEEFEFIIAAMEFIAIYGQRFLPLYHFNWKTGNWIFRKRAFVDNQTGEERPLDFSKLALAQKKATGVVNKYASYLEAAKIMANSLPKFPPPRKVPKDIDLSLVHFRV
;
A
#
# COMPACT_ATOMS: atom_id res chain seq x y z
N MET A 1 20.91 -50.10 12.27
CA MET A 1 20.11 -51.10 12.99
C MET A 1 18.87 -50.40 13.51
N GLU A 2 17.71 -50.45 12.89
CA GLU A 2 17.23 -51.14 11.69
C GLU A 2 16.04 -50.29 11.21
N ILE A 3 16.13 -49.85 9.95
CA ILE A 3 15.02 -49.44 9.11
C ILE A 3 14.71 -50.70 8.32
N GLU A 4 13.53 -51.30 8.48
CA GLU A 4 12.80 -52.16 7.53
C GLU A 4 11.72 -52.93 8.30
N GLU A 5 10.64 -53.30 7.60
CA GLU A 5 9.47 -54.07 8.07
C GLU A 5 8.37 -53.32 8.82
N LEU A 6 7.47 -52.69 8.05
CA LEU A 6 6.12 -53.23 7.81
C LEU A 6 5.28 -52.23 7.00
N MET A 7 5.60 -52.11 5.71
CA MET A 7 4.60 -51.86 4.69
C MET A 7 4.32 -53.19 3.99
N ALA A 8 3.16 -53.77 4.26
CA ALA A 8 2.30 -54.50 3.30
C ALA A 8 1.34 -55.39 4.09
N GLU A 9 0.05 -55.01 4.15
CA GLU A 9 -1.01 -55.97 3.88
C GLU A 9 -2.37 -55.30 3.59
N SER A 10 -2.83 -55.56 2.37
CA SER A 10 -4.22 -55.71 1.92
C SER A 10 -5.13 -54.49 1.72
N ILE A 11 -5.22 -54.16 0.44
CA ILE A 11 -6.36 -53.62 -0.29
C ILE A 11 -7.59 -54.54 -0.12
N HIS A 12 -8.74 -54.04 0.35
CA HIS A 12 -10.11 -54.28 -0.16
C HIS A 12 -11.15 -53.65 0.81
N GLY A 13 -11.95 -52.69 0.34
CA GLY A 13 -13.11 -52.19 1.09
C GLY A 13 -13.59 -50.83 0.62
N ASP A 14 -14.66 -50.84 -0.16
CA ASP A 14 -15.30 -49.71 -0.83
C ASP A 14 -16.20 -48.86 0.11
N SER A 15 -16.48 -47.63 -0.33
CA SER A 15 -17.60 -46.73 0.04
C SER A 15 -17.61 -45.91 1.35
N THR A 16 -17.63 -44.58 1.15
CA THR A 16 -18.36 -43.50 1.87
C THR A 16 -18.23 -43.37 3.39
N ILE A 17 -17.78 -42.20 3.92
CA ILE A 17 -18.49 -41.32 4.89
C ILE A 17 -17.80 -39.94 4.96
N GLU A 18 -18.65 -38.91 5.09
CA GLU A 18 -18.48 -37.46 5.10
C GLU A 18 -17.50 -36.84 6.12
N GLY A 19 -17.04 -35.63 5.78
CA GLY A 19 -16.12 -34.82 6.58
C GLY A 19 -16.78 -34.08 7.73
N HIS A 20 -16.14 -34.09 8.90
CA HIS A 20 -16.45 -33.24 10.06
C HIS A 20 -15.25 -33.18 11.03
N HIS A 21 -14.07 -32.72 10.58
CA HIS A 21 -12.89 -32.58 11.44
C HIS A 21 -12.30 -31.16 11.56
N GLY A 22 -12.78 -30.18 10.79
CA GLY A 22 -12.34 -28.77 10.91
C GLY A 22 -13.09 -27.94 11.97
N GLU A 23 -14.41 -28.13 12.11
CA GLU A 23 -15.24 -27.29 13.00
C GLU A 23 -15.11 -27.66 14.49
N ASN A 24 -14.72 -28.90 14.81
CA ASN A 24 -14.63 -29.37 16.19
C ASN A 24 -13.38 -28.84 16.93
N TYR A 25 -12.35 -28.39 16.19
CA TYR A 25 -11.13 -27.83 16.78
C TYR A 25 -11.32 -26.36 17.19
N ALA A 26 -11.95 -25.55 16.32
CA ALA A 26 -12.26 -24.14 16.60
C ALA A 26 -13.25 -23.99 17.78
N ARG A 27 -14.22 -24.89 17.89
CA ARG A 27 -15.21 -24.86 18.99
C ARG A 27 -14.63 -25.28 20.35
N LYS A 28 -13.64 -26.18 20.36
CA LYS A 28 -12.91 -26.58 21.58
C LYS A 28 -11.99 -25.47 22.11
N MET A 29 -11.35 -24.71 21.23
CA MET A 29 -10.55 -23.53 21.63
C MET A 29 -11.42 -22.41 22.21
N PHE A 30 -12.60 -22.16 21.63
CA PHE A 30 -13.54 -21.15 22.14
C PHE A 30 -14.11 -21.52 23.52
N GLN A 31 -14.32 -22.81 23.81
CA GLN A 31 -14.80 -23.26 25.12
C GLN A 31 -13.70 -23.28 26.20
N ALA A 32 -12.43 -23.43 25.82
CA ALA A 32 -11.29 -23.36 26.75
C ALA A 32 -11.01 -21.91 27.23
N LEU A 33 -11.33 -20.90 26.42
CA LEU A 33 -11.13 -19.48 26.75
C LEU A 33 -12.20 -18.89 27.68
N VAL A 34 -13.38 -19.53 27.82
CA VAL A 34 -14.52 -19.02 28.60
C VAL A 34 -14.53 -19.53 30.05
N ARG A 35 -13.57 -20.37 30.47
CA ARG A 35 -13.51 -20.92 31.84
C ARG A 35 -12.13 -20.80 32.46
N ASN A 36 -11.76 -19.60 32.93
CA ASN A 36 -10.81 -19.52 34.04
C ASN A 36 -10.95 -18.22 34.86
N PRO A 37 -11.62 -18.25 36.02
CA PRO A 37 -11.66 -17.13 36.94
C PRO A 37 -10.71 -17.39 38.12
N SER A 38 -9.49 -16.85 38.09
CA SER A 38 -8.74 -16.59 39.34
C SER A 38 -7.48 -15.75 39.13
N VAL A 39 -7.59 -14.49 39.54
CA VAL A 39 -6.48 -13.57 39.84
C VAL A 39 -6.10 -13.76 41.31
N ARG A 40 -4.81 -13.99 41.61
CA ARG A 40 -4.00 -13.50 42.77
C ARG A 40 -2.91 -14.48 43.21
N ARG A 41 -1.63 -14.07 43.15
CA ARG A 41 -0.76 -13.74 44.31
C ARG A 41 0.68 -13.38 43.88
N TYR A 42 1.34 -12.60 44.74
CA TYR A 42 2.57 -11.82 44.56
C TYR A 42 3.89 -12.62 44.76
N ALA A 43 4.91 -12.16 44.01
CA ALA A 43 6.35 -11.89 44.33
C ALA A 43 7.30 -12.90 45.01
N SER A 44 8.49 -13.09 44.40
CA SER A 44 9.89 -12.88 44.91
C SER A 44 10.93 -13.41 43.89
N ASP A 45 11.80 -12.55 43.30
CA ASP A 45 13.29 -12.42 43.50
C ASP A 45 14.14 -13.62 43.00
N VAL A 46 15.31 -13.57 42.29
CA VAL A 46 16.37 -12.58 41.98
C VAL A 46 17.26 -13.08 40.79
N SER A 47 17.94 -12.11 40.12
CA SER A 47 19.16 -12.14 39.25
C SER A 47 19.27 -12.97 37.96
N ASP A 48 19.25 -12.29 36.79
CA ASP A 48 20.21 -12.50 35.70
C ASP A 48 20.22 -11.28 34.74
N GLU A 49 21.38 -10.68 34.47
CA GLU A 49 21.56 -9.33 33.90
C GLU A 49 21.48 -9.25 32.36
N SER A 50 21.27 -10.37 31.67
CA SER A 50 21.15 -10.42 30.20
C SER A 50 19.71 -10.40 29.67
N LEU A 51 18.70 -10.44 30.56
CA LEU A 51 17.27 -10.46 30.23
C LEU A 51 16.57 -9.08 30.27
N ASN A 52 17.33 -7.99 30.46
CA ASN A 52 16.78 -6.66 30.74
C ASN A 52 16.29 -5.87 29.52
N ARG A 53 16.41 -6.39 28.29
CA ARG A 53 15.71 -5.79 27.12
C ARG A 53 14.24 -6.20 27.01
N THR A 54 13.76 -7.13 27.83
CA THR A 54 12.45 -7.78 27.64
C THR A 54 11.43 -7.51 28.76
N LYS A 55 11.74 -6.66 29.73
CA LYS A 55 10.84 -6.32 30.86
C LYS A 55 10.29 -4.90 30.78
N SER A 56 9.37 -4.63 29.85
CA SER A 56 8.15 -3.82 30.08
C SER A 56 7.25 -3.80 28.84
N ILE A 57 6.81 -4.98 28.38
CA ILE A 57 5.68 -5.07 27.43
C ILE A 57 4.62 -6.00 28.03
N LYS A 58 4.08 -5.61 29.19
CA LYS A 58 2.79 -6.14 29.65
C LYS A 58 1.63 -5.61 28.79
N MET A 59 1.81 -4.48 28.09
CA MET A 59 0.80 -3.89 27.21
C MET A 59 0.43 -4.79 26.02
N LEU A 60 1.35 -5.60 25.49
CA LEU A 60 1.17 -6.20 24.15
C LEU A 60 1.05 -7.73 24.15
N GLN A 61 1.33 -8.43 25.26
CA GLN A 61 1.16 -9.89 25.35
C GLN A 61 -0.28 -10.25 25.78
N MET A 62 -1.27 -10.01 24.92
CA MET A 62 -2.66 -10.39 25.22
C MET A 62 -2.97 -11.84 24.77
N GLY A 63 -2.22 -12.81 25.29
CA GLY A 63 -2.59 -14.22 25.19
C GLY A 63 -2.30 -14.92 23.85
N VAL A 64 -1.34 -14.41 23.05
CA VAL A 64 -0.83 -15.10 21.85
C VAL A 64 0.63 -15.54 22.06
N ASP A 65 1.00 -16.72 21.54
CA ASP A 65 2.34 -17.27 21.70
C ASP A 65 3.22 -16.90 20.50
N ARG A 66 4.40 -16.31 20.77
CA ARG A 66 5.34 -15.93 19.71
C ARG A 66 5.92 -17.14 18.96
N SER A 67 5.91 -18.32 19.59
CA SER A 67 6.37 -19.58 19.02
C SER A 67 5.35 -20.28 18.11
N ASP A 68 4.14 -19.72 17.99
CA ASP A 68 3.11 -20.26 17.11
C ASP A 68 3.63 -20.42 15.66
N PRO A 69 3.26 -21.50 14.95
CA PRO A 69 3.56 -21.65 13.54
C PRO A 69 3.00 -20.48 12.70
N ALA A 70 3.66 -20.15 11.59
CA ALA A 70 3.27 -19.05 10.71
C ALA A 70 1.78 -19.09 10.30
N GLU A 71 1.28 -20.27 9.92
CA GLU A 71 -0.13 -20.43 9.51
C GLU A 71 -1.10 -20.14 10.66
N THR A 72 -0.77 -20.52 11.90
CA THR A 72 -1.58 -20.19 13.08
C THR A 72 -1.65 -18.68 13.28
N LYS A 73 -0.52 -17.98 13.10
CA LYS A 73 -0.46 -16.51 13.21
C LYS A 73 -1.27 -15.83 12.10
N PHE A 74 -1.19 -16.32 10.86
CA PHE A 74 -1.99 -15.79 9.75
C PHE A 74 -3.49 -16.07 9.94
N ALA A 75 -3.86 -17.26 10.40
CA ALA A 75 -5.25 -17.60 10.73
C ALA A 75 -5.80 -16.70 11.83
N TRP A 76 -5.01 -16.43 12.88
CA TRP A 76 -5.35 -15.45 13.90
C TRP A 76 -5.57 -14.07 13.29
N LEU A 77 -4.65 -13.54 12.47
CA LEU A 77 -4.84 -12.25 11.82
C LEU A 77 -6.13 -12.15 11.02
N ARG A 78 -6.42 -13.16 10.20
CA ARG A 78 -7.65 -13.21 9.41
C ARG A 78 -8.90 -13.17 10.31
N SER A 79 -8.86 -13.86 11.47
CA SER A 79 -9.95 -13.83 12.45
C SER A 79 -10.16 -12.45 13.10
N GLN A 80 -9.10 -11.63 13.15
CA GLN A 80 -9.14 -10.31 13.78
C GLN A 80 -9.59 -9.19 12.83
N LEU A 81 -9.70 -9.45 11.52
CA LEU A 81 -10.07 -8.42 10.54
C LEU A 81 -11.48 -7.89 10.79
N VAL A 82 -11.58 -6.60 11.11
CA VAL A 82 -12.88 -5.93 11.29
C VAL A 82 -13.61 -5.91 9.95
N GLY A 83 -14.75 -6.61 9.89
CA GLY A 83 -15.57 -6.73 8.68
C GLY A 83 -15.00 -7.70 7.64
N ALA A 84 -14.35 -8.79 8.06
CA ALA A 84 -13.84 -9.84 7.16
C ALA A 84 -14.93 -10.42 6.24
N GLU A 85 -16.15 -10.57 6.74
CA GLU A 85 -17.27 -11.22 6.04
C GLU A 85 -18.30 -10.25 5.46
N VAL A 86 -18.00 -8.95 5.41
CA VAL A 86 -18.95 -7.94 4.95
C VAL A 86 -19.22 -8.10 3.46
N GLU A 87 -20.50 -8.10 3.10
CA GLU A 87 -20.97 -8.07 1.73
C GLU A 87 -21.58 -6.72 1.38
N PHE A 88 -21.57 -6.38 0.10
CA PHE A 88 -22.21 -5.19 -0.42
C PHE A 88 -22.90 -5.47 -1.76
N ASP A 89 -23.87 -4.63 -2.10
CA ASP A 89 -24.61 -4.76 -3.35
C ASP A 89 -23.82 -4.21 -4.54
N THR A 90 -23.74 -5.00 -5.60
CA THR A 90 -23.23 -4.57 -6.91
C THR A 90 -24.33 -4.70 -7.96
N PRO A 91 -24.13 -4.17 -9.18
CA PRO A 91 -25.05 -4.42 -10.29
C PRO A 91 -25.23 -5.90 -10.64
N TYR A 92 -24.40 -6.81 -10.12
CA TYR A 92 -24.39 -8.24 -10.41
C TYR A 92 -24.81 -9.11 -9.20
N GLY A 93 -25.39 -8.48 -8.18
CA GLY A 93 -25.81 -9.11 -6.93
C GLY A 93 -24.88 -8.78 -5.76
N LYS A 94 -25.07 -9.47 -4.64
CA LYS A 94 -24.20 -9.31 -3.46
C LYS A 94 -22.81 -9.85 -3.73
N ARG A 95 -21.79 -9.14 -3.27
CA ARG A 95 -20.39 -9.59 -3.32
C ARG A 95 -19.75 -9.45 -1.95
N LEU A 96 -18.92 -10.44 -1.63
CA LEU A 96 -18.02 -10.36 -0.48
C LEU A 96 -16.97 -9.28 -0.77
N LEU A 97 -16.67 -8.43 0.21
CA LEU A 97 -15.60 -7.46 0.12
C LEU A 97 -14.25 -8.16 0.21
N THR A 98 -13.66 -8.47 -0.94
CA THR A 98 -12.30 -9.01 -1.05
C THR A 98 -11.32 -7.83 -1.23
N TYR A 99 -10.54 -7.52 -0.19
CA TYR A 99 -9.71 -6.32 -0.19
C TYR A 99 -8.32 -6.59 -0.79
N ALA A 100 -7.94 -5.84 -1.84
CA ALA A 100 -6.68 -6.01 -2.56
C ALA A 100 -5.95 -4.67 -2.79
N ASP A 101 -6.20 -3.64 -1.97
CA ASP A 101 -5.58 -2.31 -2.05
C ASP A 101 -4.76 -1.97 -0.79
N HIS A 102 -4.11 -2.97 -0.21
CA HIS A 102 -3.25 -2.87 0.98
C HIS A 102 -2.11 -1.87 0.84
N THR A 103 -1.62 -1.63 -0.39
CA THR A 103 -0.64 -0.57 -0.65
C THR A 103 -1.16 0.84 -0.30
N ALA A 104 -2.48 1.05 -0.37
CA ALA A 104 -3.09 2.32 -0.01
C ALA A 104 -3.32 2.47 1.49
N SER A 105 -3.86 1.43 2.14
CA SER A 105 -4.12 1.42 3.59
C SER A 105 -4.24 -0.01 4.12
N GLY A 106 -3.86 -0.22 5.37
CA GLY A 106 -4.18 -1.45 6.11
C GLY A 106 -5.66 -1.47 6.53
N ARG A 107 -6.10 -2.62 7.05
CA ARG A 107 -7.44 -2.81 7.63
C ARG A 107 -7.38 -2.72 9.16
N GLY A 108 -8.50 -2.41 9.82
CA GLY A 108 -8.61 -2.45 11.27
C GLY A 108 -8.64 -3.88 11.83
N LEU A 109 -8.23 -4.03 13.10
CA LEU A 109 -8.19 -5.31 13.81
C LEU A 109 -8.99 -5.24 15.12
N HIS A 110 -9.87 -6.21 15.35
CA HIS A 110 -10.63 -6.36 16.60
C HIS A 110 -9.70 -6.30 17.82
N TYR A 111 -8.60 -7.06 17.80
CA TYR A 111 -7.55 -7.00 18.82
C TYR A 111 -7.16 -5.58 19.26
N ILE A 112 -6.98 -4.65 18.31
CA ILE A 112 -6.55 -3.29 18.59
C ILE A 112 -7.73 -2.41 18.99
N GLU A 113 -8.86 -2.54 18.30
CA GLU A 113 -10.06 -1.76 18.64
C GLU A 113 -10.58 -2.10 20.03
N ASP A 114 -10.57 -3.38 20.40
CA ASP A 114 -11.01 -3.89 21.69
C ASP A 114 -10.06 -3.45 22.79
N TYR A 115 -8.73 -3.50 22.57
CA TYR A 115 -7.76 -2.97 23.53
C TYR A 115 -7.93 -1.47 23.76
N ILE A 116 -8.10 -0.69 22.69
CA ILE A 116 -8.35 0.76 22.83
C ILE A 116 -9.65 1.00 23.61
N THR A 117 -10.71 0.26 23.30
CA THR A 117 -12.03 0.43 23.92
C THR A 117 -12.05 0.01 25.38
N ASN A 118 -11.36 -1.07 25.74
CA ASN A 118 -11.46 -1.70 27.06
C ASN A 118 -10.32 -1.33 28.01
N ASP A 119 -9.13 -0.99 27.50
CA ASP A 119 -7.93 -0.79 28.32
C ASP A 119 -7.36 0.64 28.26
N VAL A 120 -7.64 1.39 27.19
CA VAL A 120 -7.16 2.77 26.99
C VAL A 120 -8.24 3.78 27.37
N LEU A 121 -9.38 3.77 26.65
CA LEU A 121 -10.44 4.77 26.82
C LEU A 121 -11.02 4.87 28.24
N PRO A 122 -11.23 3.77 29.00
CA PRO A 122 -11.80 3.86 30.35
C PRO A 122 -10.88 4.58 31.35
N TYR A 123 -9.57 4.66 31.06
CA TYR A 123 -8.57 5.29 31.93
C TYR A 123 -7.90 6.49 31.27
N TYR A 124 -8.52 7.05 30.24
CA TYR A 124 -7.98 8.16 29.47
C TYR A 124 -7.91 9.44 30.30
N GLY A 125 -6.73 10.03 30.36
CA GLY A 125 -6.47 11.37 30.87
C GLY A 125 -5.54 12.12 29.92
N ASN A 126 -5.58 13.45 29.93
CA ASN A 126 -4.61 14.22 29.13
C ASN A 126 -3.18 13.96 29.63
N THR A 127 -2.21 14.02 28.73
CA THR A 127 -0.78 13.89 29.05
C THR A 127 -0.25 15.20 29.66
N HIS A 128 1.03 15.21 30.07
CA HIS A 128 1.73 16.35 30.69
C HIS A 128 1.37 16.69 32.14
N THR A 129 0.53 15.88 32.80
CA THR A 129 0.31 15.96 34.25
C THR A 129 0.33 14.57 34.88
N GLY A 130 1.23 14.35 35.85
CA GLY A 130 1.36 13.08 36.57
C GLY A 130 0.57 12.98 37.87
N ASP A 131 -0.13 14.06 38.27
CA ASP A 131 -0.73 14.18 39.59
C ASP A 131 -1.98 13.31 39.77
N SER A 132 -2.68 13.00 38.68
CA SER A 132 -3.87 12.13 38.69
C SER A 132 -3.53 10.73 38.19
N PHE A 133 -4.26 9.73 38.69
CA PHE A 133 -4.09 8.34 38.27
C PHE A 133 -4.19 8.17 36.73
N VAL A 134 -5.19 8.80 36.10
CA VAL A 134 -5.44 8.69 34.66
C VAL A 134 -4.40 9.44 33.82
N GLY A 135 -3.95 10.61 34.28
CA GLY A 135 -2.87 11.37 33.64
C GLY A 135 -1.55 10.62 33.68
N HIS A 136 -1.15 10.13 34.87
CA HIS A 136 0.05 9.31 35.04
C HIS A 136 0.03 8.05 34.16
N ARG A 137 -1.10 7.31 34.18
CA ARG A 137 -1.25 6.07 33.39
C ARG A 137 -1.16 6.33 31.89
N THR A 138 -1.83 7.37 31.40
CA THR A 138 -1.87 7.69 29.96
C THR A 138 -0.52 8.21 29.49
N THR A 139 0.14 9.11 30.24
CA THR A 139 1.52 9.54 29.95
C THR A 139 2.47 8.36 29.87
N LYS A 140 2.41 7.44 30.83
CA LYS A 140 3.24 6.22 30.80
C LYS A 140 2.99 5.39 29.55
N MET A 141 1.73 5.12 29.18
CA MET A 141 1.40 4.35 27.96
C MET A 141 1.92 5.02 26.69
N VAL A 142 1.85 6.36 26.61
CA VAL A 142 2.38 7.11 25.47
C VAL A 142 3.90 7.01 25.41
N HIS A 143 4.61 7.13 26.53
CA HIS A 143 6.07 6.97 26.56
C HIS A 143 6.48 5.56 26.15
N GLU A 144 5.85 4.53 26.71
CA GLU A 144 6.11 3.13 26.36
C GLU A 144 5.83 2.88 24.86
N ALA A 145 4.77 3.47 24.30
CA ALA A 145 4.46 3.38 22.87
C ALA A 145 5.51 4.07 22.00
N THR A 146 5.98 5.26 22.38
CA THR A 146 7.02 6.01 21.67
C THR A 146 8.34 5.26 21.67
N GLU A 147 8.80 4.81 22.84
CA GLU A 147 10.06 4.04 22.98
C GLU A 147 10.00 2.74 22.19
N TYR A 148 8.86 2.04 22.23
CA TYR A 148 8.66 0.81 21.48
C TYR A 148 8.77 1.03 19.96
N ILE A 149 8.05 2.03 19.42
CA ILE A 149 8.12 2.36 17.99
C ILE A 149 9.55 2.76 17.60
N LYS A 150 10.21 3.60 18.40
CA LYS A 150 11.58 4.06 18.15
C LYS A 150 12.55 2.87 18.09
N SER A 151 12.42 1.92 19.01
CA SER A 151 13.20 0.68 19.01
C SER A 151 12.91 -0.19 17.78
N CYS A 152 11.66 -0.37 17.38
CA CYS A 152 11.30 -1.15 16.18
C CYS A 152 11.85 -0.55 14.88
N LEU A 153 12.21 0.74 14.89
CA LEU A 153 12.80 1.44 13.75
C LEU A 153 14.33 1.49 13.82
N GLY A 154 14.93 0.96 14.88
CA GLY A 154 16.38 1.00 15.12
C GLY A 154 16.91 2.38 15.51
N GLY A 155 16.06 3.27 16.04
CA GLY A 155 16.46 4.59 16.52
C GLY A 155 17.22 4.52 17.85
N GLY A 156 18.27 5.32 17.97
CA GLY A 156 19.09 5.45 19.18
C GLY A 156 18.83 6.74 19.96
N VAL A 157 19.76 7.05 20.88
CA VAL A 157 19.73 8.28 21.69
C VAL A 157 19.97 9.56 20.87
N ASP A 158 20.70 9.44 19.75
CA ASP A 158 21.02 10.54 18.85
C ASP A 158 19.97 10.75 17.75
N ASP A 159 18.83 10.06 17.86
CA ASP A 159 17.71 10.15 16.94
C ASP A 159 16.45 10.61 17.70
N ALA A 160 15.57 11.35 17.03
CA ALA A 160 14.31 11.83 17.57
C ALA A 160 13.12 11.27 16.77
N LEU A 161 12.15 10.68 17.47
CA LEU A 161 10.89 10.21 16.90
C LEU A 161 9.80 11.27 17.08
N ILE A 162 9.31 11.82 15.97
CA ILE A 162 8.25 12.82 15.95
C ILE A 162 6.97 12.23 15.34
N PHE A 163 5.88 12.32 16.09
CA PHE A 163 4.54 12.00 15.61
C PHE A 163 3.97 13.20 14.88
N CYS A 164 3.80 13.03 13.58
CA CYS A 164 3.41 14.10 12.68
C CYS A 164 1.89 14.08 12.44
N GLY A 165 1.40 15.01 11.60
CA GLY A 165 0.02 14.97 11.11
C GLY A 165 -0.28 13.73 10.24
N SER A 166 -1.06 13.90 9.18
CA SER A 166 -1.53 12.75 8.39
C SER A 166 -0.44 12.14 7.49
N GLY A 167 0.08 10.97 7.92
CA GLY A 167 0.95 10.09 7.12
C GLY A 167 2.33 10.67 6.79
N THR A 168 3.04 9.99 5.90
CA THR A 168 4.40 10.34 5.45
C THR A 168 4.48 11.75 4.87
N THR A 169 3.40 12.25 4.26
CA THR A 169 3.33 13.63 3.77
C THR A 169 3.60 14.65 4.88
N ALA A 170 3.00 14.46 6.07
CA ALA A 170 3.23 15.33 7.21
C ALA A 170 4.64 15.13 7.80
N ALA A 171 5.17 13.91 7.77
CA ALA A 171 6.53 13.62 8.25
C ALA A 171 7.61 14.30 7.38
N ILE A 172 7.50 14.24 6.05
CA ILE A 172 8.41 14.93 5.13
C ILE A 172 8.31 16.44 5.32
N LYS A 173 7.09 16.97 5.48
CA LYS A 173 6.89 18.40 5.75
C LYS A 173 7.51 18.80 7.09
N ARG A 174 7.31 18.02 8.15
CA ARG A 174 7.91 18.27 9.46
C ARG A 174 9.43 18.29 9.38
N LEU A 175 10.04 17.37 8.64
CA LEU A 175 11.49 17.38 8.42
C LEU A 175 11.96 18.73 7.80
N GLN A 176 11.25 19.23 6.78
CA GLN A 176 11.58 20.53 6.18
C GLN A 176 11.43 21.70 7.16
N GLU A 177 10.46 21.63 8.07
CA GLU A 177 10.23 22.65 9.09
C GLU A 177 11.37 22.67 10.11
N VAL A 178 11.74 21.52 10.66
CA VAL A 178 12.85 21.43 11.63
C VAL A 178 14.22 21.69 11.01
N MET A 179 14.38 21.48 9.69
CA MET A 179 15.55 21.89 8.93
C MET A 179 15.58 23.40 8.60
N GLY A 180 14.47 24.13 8.82
CA GLY A 180 14.37 25.56 8.50
C GLY A 180 14.24 25.90 7.01
N ILE A 181 13.83 24.94 6.17
CA ILE A 181 13.69 25.12 4.70
C ILE A 181 12.24 25.12 4.22
N ALA A 182 11.29 24.98 5.15
CA ALA A 182 9.86 25.13 4.90
C ALA A 182 9.43 26.59 4.98
N VAL A 183 8.71 27.07 3.97
CA VAL A 183 8.06 28.40 3.99
C VAL A 183 6.67 28.31 3.36
N PRO A 184 5.74 29.23 3.70
CA PRO A 184 4.51 29.39 2.94
C PRO A 184 4.79 29.61 1.45
N SER A 185 4.02 29.00 0.56
CA SER A 185 4.27 29.02 -0.89
C SER A 185 4.37 30.43 -1.47
N ILE A 186 3.56 31.37 -0.96
CA ILE A 186 3.58 32.79 -1.37
C ILE A 186 4.87 33.53 -1.01
N MET A 187 5.65 33.02 -0.04
CA MET A 187 6.92 33.62 0.39
C MET A 187 8.15 33.01 -0.30
N ARG A 188 8.00 31.85 -0.94
CA ARG A 188 9.12 31.07 -1.49
C ARG A 188 10.03 31.88 -2.39
N GLU A 189 9.48 32.55 -3.40
CA GLU A 189 10.25 33.35 -4.35
C GLU A 189 10.97 34.54 -3.70
N ARG A 190 10.38 35.12 -2.64
CA ARG A 190 11.00 36.21 -1.89
C ARG A 190 12.17 35.71 -1.07
N MET A 191 12.02 34.56 -0.41
CA MET A 191 13.05 33.96 0.43
C MET A 191 14.23 33.41 -0.39
N LEU A 192 13.95 32.82 -1.56
CA LEU A 192 15.01 32.36 -2.46
C LEU A 192 15.92 33.51 -2.94
N LYS A 193 15.39 34.72 -3.10
CA LYS A 193 16.19 35.91 -3.47
C LYS A 193 17.09 36.42 -2.35
N THR A 194 16.82 36.05 -1.10
CA THR A 194 17.58 36.50 0.07
C THR A 194 18.61 35.47 0.55
N LEU A 195 18.42 34.19 0.20
CA LEU A 195 19.35 33.12 0.58
C LEU A 195 20.64 33.20 -0.23
N ARG A 196 21.77 33.02 0.45
CA ARG A 196 23.03 32.75 -0.25
C ARG A 196 22.99 31.35 -0.83
N ASN A 197 23.76 31.12 -1.89
CA ASN A 197 23.75 29.84 -2.58
C ASN A 197 24.19 28.69 -1.66
N GLU A 198 25.16 28.95 -0.77
CA GLU A 198 25.74 28.00 0.18
C GLU A 198 24.73 27.57 1.27
N GLU A 199 23.72 28.40 1.54
CA GLU A 199 22.67 28.12 2.53
C GLU A 199 21.53 27.26 1.93
N ARG A 200 21.48 27.17 0.60
CA ARG A 200 20.42 26.49 -0.11
C ARG A 200 20.69 25.00 -0.19
N TRP A 201 19.91 24.20 0.51
CA TRP A 201 20.00 22.74 0.45
C TRP A 201 19.83 22.20 -0.98
N VAL A 202 20.56 21.14 -1.29
CA VAL A 202 20.38 20.31 -2.49
C VAL A 202 19.73 19.00 -2.06
N VAL A 203 18.58 18.68 -2.65
CA VAL A 203 17.81 17.47 -2.34
C VAL A 203 17.74 16.58 -3.57
N PHE A 204 18.34 15.40 -3.51
CA PHE A 204 18.26 14.38 -4.54
C PHE A 204 17.04 13.50 -4.29
N VAL A 205 16.24 13.26 -5.33
CA VAL A 205 15.06 12.40 -5.26
C VAL A 205 15.09 11.35 -6.37
N GLY A 206 14.50 10.17 -6.13
CA GLY A 206 14.53 9.05 -7.06
C GLY A 206 13.41 9.05 -8.11
N PRO A 207 13.40 8.03 -8.97
CA PRO A 207 12.36 7.88 -9.99
C PRO A 207 11.06 7.27 -9.42
N PHE A 208 11.10 6.68 -8.22
CA PHE A 208 9.97 5.96 -7.63
C PHE A 208 9.12 6.81 -6.68
N GLU A 209 9.43 8.11 -6.58
CA GLU A 209 8.83 8.95 -5.55
C GLU A 209 7.31 9.07 -5.67
N HIS A 210 6.64 8.85 -4.54
CA HIS A 210 5.29 9.34 -4.34
C HIS A 210 5.26 10.87 -4.43
N HIS A 211 4.15 11.45 -4.85
CA HIS A 211 3.98 12.91 -4.94
C HIS A 211 4.38 13.66 -3.66
N SER A 212 4.14 13.05 -2.49
CA SER A 212 4.56 13.58 -1.19
C SER A 212 6.09 13.76 -1.06
N ASN A 213 6.88 12.90 -1.70
CA ASN A 213 8.33 12.93 -1.66
C ASN A 213 8.99 13.56 -2.90
N VAL A 214 8.22 14.32 -3.69
CA VAL A 214 8.76 15.14 -4.80
C VAL A 214 8.17 16.55 -4.80
N LEU A 215 6.84 16.67 -4.72
CA LEU A 215 6.18 17.99 -4.73
C LEU A 215 6.50 18.78 -3.46
N SER A 216 6.58 18.11 -2.31
CA SER A 216 6.91 18.74 -1.04
C SER A 216 8.29 19.40 -1.11
N TRP A 217 9.31 18.68 -1.60
CA TRP A 217 10.65 19.23 -1.79
C TRP A 217 10.70 20.34 -2.84
N ARG A 218 10.00 20.20 -3.97
CA ARG A 218 9.93 21.25 -5.01
C ARG A 218 9.34 22.56 -4.48
N GLN A 219 8.46 22.49 -3.48
CA GLN A 219 7.82 23.64 -2.84
C GLN A 219 8.57 24.15 -1.60
N SER A 220 9.67 23.52 -1.20
CA SER A 220 10.56 24.03 -0.15
C SER A 220 11.56 25.05 -0.73
N LEU A 221 12.47 25.54 0.12
CA LEU A 221 13.60 26.39 -0.27
C LEU A 221 14.75 25.62 -0.93
N ALA A 222 14.71 24.29 -0.94
CA ALA A 222 15.75 23.47 -1.54
C ALA A 222 15.81 23.61 -3.07
N GLU A 223 16.94 23.19 -3.62
CA GLU A 223 17.06 22.81 -5.03
C GLU A 223 16.86 21.30 -5.15
N VAL A 224 15.95 20.88 -6.03
CA VAL A 224 15.60 19.46 -6.16
C VAL A 224 16.22 18.91 -7.44
N ILE A 225 16.97 17.83 -7.29
CA ILE A 225 17.62 17.11 -8.39
C ILE A 225 16.97 15.73 -8.51
N GLU A 226 16.31 15.49 -9.63
CA GLU A 226 15.63 14.22 -9.91
C GLU A 226 16.58 13.25 -10.61
N ILE A 227 16.81 12.10 -9.99
CA ILE A 227 17.61 11.01 -10.57
C ILE A 227 16.68 10.05 -11.32
N GLY A 228 17.05 9.75 -12.56
CA GLY A 228 16.29 8.89 -13.44
C GLY A 228 16.44 7.40 -13.15
N ILE A 229 15.93 6.60 -14.08
CA ILE A 229 16.10 5.15 -14.13
C ILE A 229 17.23 4.76 -15.09
N ASN A 230 17.89 3.64 -14.82
CA ASN A 230 18.80 2.98 -15.75
C ASN A 230 18.03 2.09 -16.75
N GLU A 231 18.77 1.36 -17.60
CA GLU A 231 18.21 0.46 -18.62
C GLU A 231 17.35 -0.69 -18.05
N ASP A 232 17.60 -1.08 -16.79
CA ASP A 232 16.81 -2.08 -16.07
C ASP A 232 15.56 -1.51 -15.39
N GLY A 233 15.32 -0.20 -15.52
CA GLY A 233 14.20 0.48 -14.85
C GLY A 233 14.39 0.65 -13.34
N LEU A 234 15.63 0.56 -12.86
CA LEU A 234 16.04 0.80 -11.46
C LEU A 234 16.64 2.20 -11.31
N LEU A 235 16.80 2.70 -10.08
CA LEU A 235 17.49 3.96 -9.83
C LEU A 235 18.89 3.96 -10.49
N ASP A 236 19.19 5.01 -11.26
CA ASP A 236 20.51 5.17 -11.86
C ASP A 236 21.53 5.67 -10.81
N MET A 237 22.23 4.72 -10.21
CA MET A 237 23.28 4.98 -9.21
C MET A 237 24.48 5.75 -9.78
N ALA A 238 24.79 5.59 -11.08
CA ALA A 238 25.88 6.31 -11.72
C ALA A 238 25.51 7.78 -11.92
N ALA A 239 24.27 8.05 -12.36
CA ALA A 239 23.74 9.41 -12.44
C ALA A 239 23.68 10.08 -11.06
N LEU A 240 23.23 9.37 -10.02
CA LEU A 240 23.25 9.89 -8.65
C LEU A 240 24.66 10.27 -8.21
N LYS A 241 25.65 9.40 -8.44
CA LYS A 241 27.05 9.67 -8.11
C LYS A 241 27.57 10.93 -8.83
N LEU A 242 27.33 11.06 -10.13
CA LEU A 242 27.76 12.22 -10.91
C LEU A 242 27.16 13.53 -10.38
N GLN A 243 25.87 13.51 -10.01
CA GLN A 243 25.21 14.68 -9.43
C GLN A 243 25.79 15.03 -8.05
N LEU A 244 26.04 14.03 -7.19
CA LEU A 244 26.69 14.25 -5.90
C LEU A 244 28.08 14.87 -6.06
N GLU A 245 28.90 14.37 -6.98
CA GLU A 245 30.23 14.92 -7.27
C GLU A 245 30.15 16.38 -7.75
N THR A 246 29.18 16.70 -8.60
CA THR A 246 28.92 18.06 -9.10
C THR A 246 28.65 19.03 -7.95
N TYR A 247 27.71 18.68 -7.07
CA TYR A 247 27.32 19.56 -5.97
C TYR A 247 28.27 19.53 -4.76
N LYS A 248 29.12 18.51 -4.61
CA LYS A 248 30.14 18.47 -3.55
C LYS A 248 31.07 19.68 -3.58
N SER A 249 31.37 20.20 -4.77
CA SER A 249 32.20 21.41 -4.95
C SER A 249 31.52 22.72 -4.53
N SER A 250 30.20 22.72 -4.37
CA SER A 250 29.41 23.92 -4.10
C SER A 250 29.35 24.32 -2.61
N ASN A 251 29.91 23.50 -1.71
CA ASN A 251 29.85 23.68 -0.25
C ASN A 251 28.43 23.89 0.30
N ARG A 252 27.42 23.32 -0.39
CA ARG A 252 26.02 23.36 0.01
C ARG A 252 25.67 22.11 0.81
N PRO A 253 24.75 22.20 1.79
CA PRO A 253 24.26 21.02 2.48
C PRO A 253 23.44 20.15 1.52
N MET A 254 23.67 18.84 1.57
CA MET A 254 23.10 17.87 0.64
C MET A 254 22.30 16.79 1.38
N LEU A 255 21.20 16.36 0.78
CA LEU A 255 20.34 15.30 1.29
C LEU A 255 19.77 14.47 0.14
N GLY A 256 19.73 13.17 0.30
CA GLY A 256 18.95 12.27 -0.55
C GLY A 256 17.63 11.92 0.11
N SER A 257 16.52 11.99 -0.62
CA SER A 257 15.19 11.58 -0.15
C SER A 257 14.58 10.59 -1.15
N PHE A 258 14.66 9.31 -0.84
CA PHE A 258 14.32 8.22 -1.76
C PHE A 258 13.23 7.31 -1.21
N SER A 259 12.33 6.84 -2.07
CA SER A 259 11.39 5.79 -1.71
C SER A 259 12.12 4.46 -1.50
N ALA A 260 11.93 3.83 -0.35
CA ALA A 260 12.51 2.51 -0.06
C ALA A 260 11.91 1.39 -0.94
N CYS A 261 10.67 1.60 -1.39
CA CYS A 261 9.97 0.71 -2.31
C CYS A 261 8.94 1.51 -3.12
N SER A 262 8.82 1.19 -4.41
CA SER A 262 7.80 1.81 -5.25
C SER A 262 6.39 1.40 -4.83
N ASN A 263 5.52 2.37 -4.54
CA ASN A 263 4.09 2.11 -4.32
C ASN A 263 3.34 1.71 -5.61
N VAL A 264 4.00 1.81 -6.76
CA VAL A 264 3.45 1.44 -8.07
C VAL A 264 3.83 -0.01 -8.39
N THR A 265 5.12 -0.31 -8.44
CA THR A 265 5.62 -1.58 -8.95
C THR A 265 6.04 -2.53 -7.85
N GLY A 266 6.11 -2.09 -6.59
CA GLY A 266 6.65 -2.89 -5.49
C GLY A 266 8.15 -3.11 -5.56
N VAL A 267 8.85 -2.61 -6.59
CA VAL A 267 10.31 -2.74 -6.72
C VAL A 267 10.99 -2.06 -5.55
N TYR A 268 11.95 -2.76 -4.92
CA TYR A 268 12.77 -2.21 -3.85
C TYR A 268 13.87 -1.31 -4.40
N SER A 269 14.14 -0.24 -3.68
CA SER A 269 15.40 0.51 -3.79
C SER A 269 16.44 -0.17 -2.89
N ASP A 270 17.69 -0.25 -3.33
CA ASP A 270 18.79 -0.64 -2.44
C ASP A 270 19.14 0.52 -1.51
N THR A 271 18.33 0.67 -0.46
CA THR A 271 18.43 1.78 0.49
C THR A 271 19.81 1.86 1.15
N ARG A 272 20.46 0.71 1.40
CA ARG A 272 21.78 0.67 2.02
C ARG A 272 22.86 1.14 1.04
N ALA A 273 22.82 0.68 -0.21
CA ALA A 273 23.76 1.17 -1.22
C ALA A 273 23.59 2.67 -1.51
N ILE A 274 22.34 3.16 -1.55
CA ILE A 274 22.04 4.58 -1.72
C ILE A 274 22.58 5.39 -0.53
N ALA A 275 22.31 4.97 0.71
CA ALA A 275 22.81 5.63 1.90
C ALA A 275 24.34 5.72 1.92
N ARG A 276 25.02 4.61 1.62
CA ARG A 276 26.48 4.56 1.53
C ARG A 276 27.02 5.56 0.51
N LEU A 277 26.41 5.62 -0.67
CA LEU A 277 26.84 6.55 -1.73
C LEU A 277 26.64 8.02 -1.31
N LEU A 278 25.51 8.34 -0.67
CA LEU A 278 25.22 9.68 -0.16
C LEU A 278 26.26 10.10 0.90
N HIS A 279 26.50 9.25 1.89
CA HIS A 279 27.45 9.55 2.98
C HIS A 279 28.90 9.69 2.48
N GLN A 280 29.33 8.89 1.49
CA GLN A 280 30.64 9.05 0.85
C GLN A 280 30.85 10.44 0.22
N HIS A 281 29.76 11.15 -0.08
CA HIS A 281 29.78 12.50 -0.64
C HIS A 281 29.36 13.58 0.37
N GLY A 282 29.16 13.23 1.65
CA GLY A 282 28.77 14.16 2.70
C GLY A 282 27.30 14.58 2.66
N ALA A 283 26.44 13.81 2.01
CA ALA A 283 25.00 14.03 1.96
C ALA A 283 24.27 13.16 2.98
N PHE A 284 23.18 13.68 3.57
CA PHE A 284 22.30 12.91 4.46
C PHE A 284 21.43 11.90 3.69
N ALA A 285 21.11 10.76 4.28
CA ALA A 285 20.31 9.70 3.67
C ALA A 285 18.91 9.57 4.30
N CYS A 286 17.87 9.99 3.57
CA CYS A 286 16.47 9.95 4.03
C CYS A 286 15.62 9.01 3.18
N PHE A 287 14.76 8.21 3.82
CA PHE A 287 13.96 7.20 3.11
C PHE A 287 12.45 7.24 3.43
N ASP A 288 11.63 7.20 2.37
CA ASP A 288 10.19 6.97 2.48
C ASP A 288 9.88 5.47 2.51
N PHE A 289 9.48 4.98 3.69
CA PHE A 289 9.07 3.60 3.91
C PHE A 289 7.54 3.43 3.87
N ALA A 290 6.76 4.38 3.37
CA ALA A 290 5.30 4.27 3.37
C ALA A 290 4.80 3.00 2.67
N ALA A 291 5.42 2.58 1.57
CA ALA A 291 5.00 1.39 0.84
C ALA A 291 5.48 0.08 1.50
N SER A 292 6.74 0.03 1.95
CA SER A 292 7.39 -1.19 2.44
C SER A 292 7.33 -1.39 3.95
N GLY A 293 7.14 -0.32 4.73
CA GLY A 293 7.16 -0.35 6.18
C GLY A 293 6.24 -1.40 6.83
N PRO A 294 5.04 -1.70 6.30
CA PRO A 294 4.21 -2.78 6.83
C PRO A 294 4.85 -4.18 6.71
N TYR A 295 5.86 -4.35 5.86
CA TYR A 295 6.35 -5.65 5.42
C TYR A 295 7.81 -5.93 5.79
N VAL A 296 8.68 -4.91 5.76
CA VAL A 296 10.14 -5.09 5.91
C VAL A 296 10.62 -4.72 7.31
N GLU A 297 11.67 -5.37 7.79
CA GLU A 297 12.42 -4.85 8.94
C GLU A 297 13.02 -3.48 8.60
N ILE A 298 12.85 -2.51 9.50
CA ILE A 298 13.43 -1.18 9.37
C ILE A 298 14.45 -1.03 10.47
N ASN A 299 15.69 -0.73 10.08
CA ASN A 299 16.75 -0.45 11.02
C ASN A 299 17.47 0.83 10.61
N MET A 300 17.28 1.91 11.37
CA MET A 300 17.91 3.20 11.10
C MET A 300 19.43 3.13 11.12
N ARG A 301 20.03 2.32 12.01
CA ARG A 301 21.49 2.21 12.15
C ARG A 301 21.94 0.76 12.04
N SER A 302 22.67 0.44 10.98
CA SER A 302 23.36 -0.84 10.83
C SER A 302 24.65 -0.94 11.66
N GLY A 303 25.20 0.21 12.08
CA GLY A 303 26.56 0.33 12.60
C GLY A 303 27.61 0.69 11.54
N GLU A 304 27.22 0.76 10.27
CA GLU A 304 28.08 1.04 9.11
C GLU A 304 27.71 2.37 8.44
N LEU A 305 28.46 2.76 7.40
CA LEU A 305 28.19 3.94 6.57
C LEU A 305 26.88 3.86 5.75
N ASP A 306 26.05 2.84 5.94
CA ASP A 306 24.75 2.66 5.27
C ASP A 306 23.54 2.81 6.21
N GLY A 307 23.76 3.46 7.36
CA GLY A 307 22.69 3.97 8.21
C GLY A 307 21.81 5.01 7.49
N TYR A 308 20.67 5.34 8.08
CA TYR A 308 19.77 6.38 7.60
C TYR A 308 19.81 7.56 8.56
N ASP A 309 19.63 8.77 8.04
CA ASP A 309 19.54 9.98 8.84
C ASP A 309 18.11 10.43 9.05
N ALA A 310 17.18 10.04 8.18
CA ALA A 310 15.76 10.11 8.49
C ALA A 310 14.99 9.00 7.78
N LEU A 311 13.86 8.63 8.37
CA LEU A 311 12.88 7.79 7.70
C LEU A 311 11.46 8.28 7.98
N PHE A 312 10.62 8.14 6.97
CA PHE A 312 9.22 8.57 7.00
C PHE A 312 8.28 7.37 6.88
N LEU A 313 7.24 7.34 7.70
CA LEU A 313 6.29 6.22 7.72
C LEU A 313 4.84 6.68 7.79
N SER A 314 3.99 5.80 7.27
CA SER A 314 2.53 5.91 7.30
C SER A 314 1.94 4.68 7.98
N PRO A 315 1.84 4.65 9.32
CA PRO A 315 1.33 3.49 10.03
C PRO A 315 -0.10 3.12 9.65
N HIS A 316 -0.91 4.01 9.05
CA HIS A 316 -2.23 3.65 8.50
C HIS A 316 -2.18 2.58 7.40
N LYS A 317 -1.00 2.34 6.81
CA LYS A 317 -0.75 1.25 5.85
C LYS A 317 -0.43 -0.08 6.51
N PHE A 318 -0.17 -0.08 7.82
CA PHE A 318 0.03 -1.29 8.61
C PHE A 318 -1.34 -1.87 8.96
N LEU A 319 -1.37 -3.19 9.12
CA LEU A 319 -2.55 -3.86 9.62
C LEU A 319 -2.84 -3.38 11.05
N GLY A 320 -4.07 -2.92 11.31
CA GLY A 320 -4.45 -2.28 12.57
C GLY A 320 -4.14 -0.79 12.68
N GLY A 321 -3.42 -0.22 11.70
CA GLY A 321 -2.97 1.16 11.75
C GLY A 321 -3.93 2.26 11.29
N PRO A 322 -5.09 2.03 10.63
CA PRO A 322 -6.00 3.14 10.30
C PRO A 322 -6.29 4.04 11.50
N GLY A 323 -6.11 5.36 11.33
CA GLY A 323 -6.25 6.37 12.39
C GLY A 323 -4.95 6.82 13.07
N THR A 324 -3.80 6.24 12.72
CA THR A 324 -2.48 6.63 13.28
C THR A 324 -1.89 7.91 12.65
N PRO A 325 -1.03 8.66 13.35
CA PRO A 325 -0.26 9.77 12.79
C PRO A 325 0.83 9.26 11.82
N GLY A 326 1.37 10.14 10.98
CA GLY A 326 2.63 9.90 10.28
C GLY A 326 3.80 9.90 11.27
N LEU A 327 4.89 9.20 10.95
CA LEU A 327 6.08 9.14 11.79
C LEU A 327 7.28 9.68 11.04
N LEU A 328 8.08 10.50 11.73
CA LEU A 328 9.42 10.92 11.34
C LEU A 328 10.37 10.43 12.42
N LEU A 329 11.28 9.52 12.08
CA LEU A 329 12.45 9.25 12.91
C LEU A 329 13.65 9.89 12.22
N MET A 330 14.38 10.77 12.90
CA MET A 330 15.48 11.51 12.31
C MET A 330 16.67 11.66 13.26
N SER A 331 17.86 11.73 12.68
CA SER A 331 19.08 12.13 13.35
C SER A 331 18.92 13.54 13.88
N THR A 332 19.35 13.78 15.12
CA THR A 332 19.37 15.13 15.70
C THR A 332 20.23 16.10 14.90
N ALA A 333 21.18 15.60 14.09
CA ALA A 333 21.96 16.41 13.15
C ALA A 333 21.11 17.13 12.08
N LEU A 334 19.90 16.64 11.77
CA LEU A 334 18.97 17.30 10.84
C LEU A 334 18.13 18.40 11.52
N TYR A 335 18.15 18.50 12.85
CA TYR A 335 17.41 19.51 13.60
C TYR A 335 18.16 20.85 13.61
N GLN A 336 17.77 21.77 12.72
CA GLN A 336 18.46 23.06 12.51
C GLN A 336 17.77 24.26 13.19
N LEU A 337 16.57 24.09 13.77
CA LEU A 337 15.95 25.15 14.57
C LEU A 337 16.76 25.51 15.82
N ARG A 338 17.45 24.53 16.42
CA ARG A 338 18.33 24.71 17.60
C ARG A 338 17.63 25.49 18.72
N PHE A 339 18.12 26.70 19.02
CA PHE A 339 17.59 27.59 20.06
C PHE A 339 16.40 28.43 19.60
N SER A 340 16.05 28.40 18.31
CA SER A 340 14.85 29.06 17.77
C SER A 340 13.59 28.36 18.24
N PRO A 341 12.42 29.02 18.22
CA PRO A 341 11.14 28.37 18.53
C PRO A 341 10.94 27.07 17.71
N PRO A 342 10.26 26.05 18.28
CA PRO A 342 9.98 24.78 17.59
C PRO A 342 9.15 25.01 16.33
N SER A 343 9.07 23.98 15.48
CA SER A 343 8.32 24.08 14.21
C SER A 343 6.85 24.47 14.43
N THR A 344 6.28 24.03 15.54
CA THR A 344 4.93 24.37 16.00
C THR A 344 5.02 24.79 17.46
N CYS A 345 4.67 26.04 17.77
CA CYS A 345 4.62 26.53 19.14
C CYS A 345 3.22 26.28 19.74
N GLY A 346 3.16 25.85 20.99
CA GLY A 346 1.91 25.62 21.71
C GLY A 346 2.14 25.20 23.16
N GLY A 347 1.05 24.94 23.89
CA GLY A 347 1.16 24.29 25.21
C GLY A 347 1.88 22.95 25.09
N GLY A 348 2.64 22.54 26.11
CA GLY A 348 3.37 21.27 26.10
C GLY A 348 4.77 21.33 25.47
N THR A 349 5.18 22.41 24.80
CA THR A 349 6.54 22.55 24.22
C THR A 349 7.50 23.40 25.05
N VAL A 350 7.00 23.98 26.14
CA VAL A 350 7.68 24.98 26.98
C VAL A 350 7.77 24.52 28.41
N SER A 351 8.89 24.84 29.05
CA SER A 351 9.06 24.75 30.50
C SER A 351 8.63 26.04 31.20
N PHE A 352 8.75 27.19 30.52
CA PHE A 352 8.38 28.49 31.07
C PHE A 352 8.00 29.51 29.98
N VAL A 353 6.95 30.28 30.23
CA VAL A 353 6.52 31.44 29.42
C VAL A 353 6.09 32.54 30.39
N ASN A 354 6.53 33.78 30.13
CA ASN A 354 6.07 34.96 30.87
C ASN A 354 5.24 35.91 29.99
N GLY A 355 4.59 36.88 30.62
CA GLY A 355 3.75 37.88 29.94
C GLY A 355 4.49 39.15 29.50
N PHE A 356 5.83 39.19 29.60
CA PHE A 356 6.62 40.41 29.44
C PHE A 356 7.50 40.40 28.19
N SER A 357 8.17 39.29 27.90
CA SER A 357 9.14 39.20 26.80
C SER A 357 9.16 37.79 26.21
N GLU A 358 9.01 37.71 24.89
CA GLU A 358 9.16 36.46 24.14
C GLU A 358 10.55 35.84 24.34
N ARG A 359 11.59 36.67 24.53
CA ARG A 359 12.99 36.21 24.69
C ARG A 359 13.21 35.39 25.97
N ASP A 360 12.30 35.50 26.93
CA ASP A 360 12.39 34.77 28.20
C ASP A 360 11.66 33.42 28.13
N THR A 361 11.09 33.06 26.97
CA THR A 361 10.44 31.78 26.76
C THR A 361 11.47 30.66 26.78
N LEU A 362 11.28 29.70 27.68
CA LEU A 362 12.11 28.50 27.77
C LEU A 362 11.37 27.33 27.15
N TYR A 363 11.86 26.88 26.00
CA TYR A 363 11.40 25.67 25.32
C TYR A 363 12.14 24.44 25.87
N TYR A 364 11.52 23.27 25.81
CA TYR A 364 12.19 22.02 26.18
C TYR A 364 13.42 21.77 25.30
N GLU A 365 14.45 21.16 25.90
CA GLU A 365 15.68 20.77 25.19
C GLU A 365 15.50 19.45 24.42
N ASP A 366 14.72 18.52 24.98
CA ASP A 366 14.38 17.27 24.31
C ASP A 366 13.55 17.55 23.04
N ILE A 367 14.02 17.06 21.90
CA ILE A 367 13.42 17.35 20.60
C ILE A 367 12.03 16.70 20.47
N GLU A 368 11.83 15.51 21.06
CA GLU A 368 10.56 14.79 20.95
C GLU A 368 9.46 15.54 21.72
N GLU A 369 9.74 15.99 22.95
CA GLU A 369 8.82 16.84 23.73
C GLU A 369 8.63 18.22 23.09
N ARG A 370 9.71 18.82 22.60
CA ARG A 370 9.70 20.16 21.99
C ARG A 370 8.86 20.24 20.72
N GLU A 371 8.73 19.14 19.97
CA GLU A 371 8.02 19.09 18.68
C GLU A 371 6.62 18.44 18.77
N ASP A 372 6.18 18.05 19.98
CA ASP A 372 4.90 17.42 20.28
C ASP A 372 3.88 18.45 20.84
N ALA A 373 3.71 19.56 20.11
CA ALA A 373 2.93 20.70 20.55
C ALA A 373 1.43 20.42 20.73
N GLY A 374 0.87 21.01 21.79
CA GLY A 374 -0.54 20.90 22.15
C GLY A 374 -0.85 19.61 22.90
N THR A 375 -2.12 19.18 22.85
CA THR A 375 -2.47 17.82 23.28
C THR A 375 -2.03 16.85 22.20
N PRO A 376 -1.13 15.89 22.50
CA PRO A 376 -0.60 15.00 21.48
C PRO A 376 -1.67 14.00 21.01
N PRO A 377 -1.45 13.33 19.87
CA PRO A 377 -2.37 12.33 19.35
C PRO A 377 -2.30 11.01 20.15
N ILE A 378 -2.65 11.05 21.45
CA ILE A 378 -2.46 9.99 22.46
C ILE A 378 -2.93 8.61 21.97
N ILE A 379 -4.22 8.48 21.63
CA ILE A 379 -4.80 7.19 21.20
C ILE A 379 -4.13 6.72 19.92
N GLN A 380 -3.80 7.66 19.04
CA GLN A 380 -3.19 7.36 17.76
C GLN A 380 -1.72 6.91 17.90
N LYS A 381 -0.97 7.42 18.90
CA LYS A 381 0.37 6.93 19.27
C LYS A 381 0.31 5.49 19.78
N ILE A 382 -0.60 5.20 20.71
CA ILE A 382 -0.82 3.86 21.25
C ILE A 382 -1.23 2.89 20.14
N ARG A 383 -2.15 3.29 19.26
CA ARG A 383 -2.55 2.51 18.08
C ARG A 383 -1.39 2.22 17.14
N ALA A 384 -0.49 3.19 16.91
CA ALA A 384 0.68 2.99 16.08
C ALA A 384 1.58 1.90 16.68
N ALA A 385 1.84 1.96 18.00
CA ALA A 385 2.64 0.93 18.68
C ALA A 385 2.00 -0.45 18.57
N LEU A 386 0.67 -0.56 18.73
CA LEU A 386 -0.05 -1.83 18.55
C LEU A 386 0.07 -2.38 17.12
N ALA A 387 0.01 -1.52 16.10
CA ALA A 387 0.18 -1.94 14.70
C ALA A 387 1.61 -2.42 14.41
N PHE A 388 2.63 -1.79 15.01
CA PHE A 388 4.01 -2.27 14.97
C PHE A 388 4.15 -3.62 15.68
N TRP A 389 3.51 -3.78 16.82
CA TRP A 389 3.53 -5.04 17.55
C TRP A 389 2.91 -6.19 16.78
N VAL A 390 1.79 -5.96 16.09
CA VAL A 390 1.19 -6.98 15.24
C VAL A 390 2.19 -7.47 14.20
N LYS A 391 2.91 -6.55 13.54
CA LYS A 391 3.95 -6.90 12.57
C LYS A 391 5.10 -7.70 13.21
N GLU A 392 5.58 -7.30 14.38
CA GLU A 392 6.63 -8.04 15.10
C GLU A 392 6.18 -9.43 15.56
N TYR A 393 4.92 -9.57 15.98
CA TYR A 393 4.35 -10.85 16.40
C TYR A 393 4.37 -11.87 15.25
N ILE A 394 4.04 -11.45 14.03
CA ILE A 394 4.14 -12.30 12.83
C ILE A 394 5.61 -12.65 12.54
N GLY A 395 6.47 -11.64 12.57
CA GLY A 395 7.91 -11.77 12.32
C GLY A 395 8.29 -11.40 10.89
N TYR A 396 9.41 -10.69 10.74
CA TYR A 396 9.84 -10.12 9.47
C TYR A 396 10.17 -11.17 8.40
N SER A 397 10.86 -12.26 8.79
CA SER A 397 11.20 -13.36 7.87
C SER A 397 9.96 -14.09 7.36
N VAL A 398 8.98 -14.31 8.24
CA VAL A 398 7.70 -14.96 7.91
C VAL A 398 6.92 -14.10 6.91
N ILE A 399 6.88 -12.78 7.12
CA ILE A 399 6.25 -11.85 6.18
C ILE A 399 6.99 -11.87 4.83
N GLU A 400 8.31 -11.79 4.84
CA GLU A 400 9.13 -11.79 3.62
C GLU A 400 8.94 -13.05 2.78
N GLU A 401 8.98 -14.23 3.39
CA GLU A 401 8.78 -15.51 2.71
C GLU A 401 7.41 -15.59 2.04
N GLN A 402 6.37 -15.16 2.75
CA GLN A 402 5.00 -15.22 2.25
C GLN A 402 4.74 -14.18 1.15
N GLU A 403 5.27 -12.96 1.26
CA GLU A 403 5.25 -11.97 0.18
C GLU A 403 5.98 -12.49 -1.08
N HIS A 404 7.14 -13.11 -0.91
CA HIS A 404 7.87 -13.72 -2.02
C HIS A 404 7.07 -14.84 -2.69
N LEU A 405 6.37 -15.67 -1.91
CA LEU A 405 5.51 -16.71 -2.44
C LEU A 405 4.43 -16.11 -3.35
N TYR A 406 3.68 -15.12 -2.86
CA TYR A 406 2.58 -14.51 -3.61
C TYR A 406 3.06 -13.78 -4.87
N VAL A 407 4.10 -12.96 -4.77
CA VAL A 407 4.56 -12.20 -5.94
C VAL A 407 5.12 -13.12 -7.03
N ASN A 408 5.85 -14.17 -6.66
CA ASN A 408 6.38 -15.14 -7.63
C ASN A 408 5.26 -15.99 -8.24
N ALA A 409 4.25 -16.39 -7.46
CA ALA A 409 3.08 -17.08 -8.00
C ALA A 409 2.28 -16.19 -8.97
N ALA A 410 2.06 -14.92 -8.62
CA ALA A 410 1.36 -13.97 -9.47
C ALA A 410 2.11 -13.72 -10.78
N LEU A 411 3.42 -13.42 -10.73
CA LEU A 411 4.22 -13.18 -11.93
C LEU A 411 4.27 -14.40 -12.86
N ARG A 412 4.41 -15.62 -12.31
CA ARG A 412 4.39 -16.86 -13.11
C ARG A 412 3.10 -17.04 -13.91
N ARG A 413 1.96 -16.58 -13.39
CA ARG A 413 0.66 -16.67 -14.07
C ARG A 413 0.38 -15.50 -15.00
N LEU A 414 0.76 -14.29 -14.62
CA LEU A 414 0.40 -13.07 -15.35
C LEU A 414 1.34 -12.79 -16.52
N LEU A 415 2.64 -13.08 -16.41
CA LEU A 415 3.62 -12.76 -17.46
C LEU A 415 3.40 -13.51 -18.78
N PRO A 416 3.00 -14.80 -18.79
CA PRO A 416 2.72 -15.50 -20.05
C PRO A 416 1.46 -15.00 -20.79
N ASN A 417 0.59 -14.21 -20.13
CA ASN A 417 -0.64 -13.76 -20.74
C ASN A 417 -0.39 -12.57 -21.69
N PRO A 418 -0.60 -12.71 -23.02
CA PRO A 418 -0.24 -11.68 -24.00
C PRO A 418 -1.05 -10.37 -23.87
N ASN A 419 -2.19 -10.43 -23.18
CA ASN A 419 -3.06 -9.28 -22.96
C ASN A 419 -2.78 -8.58 -21.64
N ILE A 420 -1.97 -9.15 -20.75
CA ILE A 420 -1.60 -8.49 -19.50
C ILE A 420 -0.20 -7.93 -19.65
N TRP A 421 -0.02 -6.68 -19.26
CA TRP A 421 1.31 -6.10 -19.09
C TRP A 421 1.47 -5.67 -17.64
N VAL A 422 2.32 -6.39 -16.90
CA VAL A 422 2.75 -6.01 -15.56
C VAL A 422 3.79 -4.90 -15.68
N LEU A 423 3.56 -3.78 -14.99
CA LEU A 423 4.43 -2.61 -15.03
C LEU A 423 5.67 -2.78 -14.13
N GLY A 424 6.75 -2.11 -14.53
CA GLY A 424 8.04 -2.12 -13.84
C GLY A 424 8.89 -3.36 -14.13
N ASN A 425 10.05 -3.43 -13.50
CA ASN A 425 10.92 -4.59 -13.60
C ASN A 425 10.29 -5.79 -12.87
N THR A 426 10.19 -6.92 -13.57
CA THR A 426 9.57 -8.16 -13.07
C THR A 426 10.58 -9.26 -12.75
N ARG A 427 11.87 -8.94 -12.83
CA ARG A 427 12.99 -9.87 -12.58
C ARG A 427 13.72 -9.58 -11.26
N VAL A 428 13.44 -8.45 -10.63
CA VAL A 428 14.06 -8.02 -9.36
C VAL A 428 13.14 -8.27 -8.17
N LYS A 429 13.74 -8.30 -6.97
CA LYS A 429 13.01 -8.41 -5.71
C LYS A 429 12.00 -7.26 -5.58
N ARG A 430 10.77 -7.59 -5.20
CA ARG A 430 9.66 -6.64 -5.08
C ARG A 430 8.62 -7.13 -4.06
N LEU A 431 7.87 -6.20 -3.49
CA LEU A 431 6.64 -6.49 -2.76
C LEU A 431 5.57 -7.07 -3.70
N SER A 432 4.56 -7.70 -3.10
CA SER A 432 3.39 -8.25 -3.80
C SER A 432 2.42 -7.18 -4.30
N ILE A 433 2.94 -6.11 -4.87
CA ILE A 433 2.20 -5.00 -5.48
C ILE A 433 2.26 -5.18 -6.99
N ILE A 434 1.11 -5.44 -7.61
CA ILE A 434 1.00 -5.67 -9.05
C ILE A 434 0.22 -4.52 -9.68
N SER A 435 0.95 -3.63 -10.36
CA SER A 435 0.38 -2.65 -11.29
C SER A 435 0.39 -3.21 -12.70
N PHE A 436 -0.74 -3.16 -13.40
CA PHE A 436 -0.89 -3.80 -14.70
C PHE A 436 -1.88 -3.09 -15.64
N LEU A 437 -1.69 -3.33 -16.93
CA LEU A 437 -2.62 -3.00 -18.00
C LEU A 437 -3.22 -4.28 -18.59
N ILE A 438 -4.47 -4.18 -19.03
CA ILE A 438 -5.14 -5.25 -19.80
C ILE A 438 -5.41 -4.71 -21.19
N PHE A 439 -4.86 -5.37 -22.21
CA PHE A 439 -5.03 -5.02 -23.61
C PHE A 439 -6.27 -5.66 -24.22
N THR A 440 -6.94 -4.90 -25.09
CA THR A 440 -8.06 -5.40 -25.87
C THR A 440 -7.55 -6.07 -27.15
N THR A 441 -8.41 -6.87 -27.79
CA THR A 441 -8.10 -7.52 -29.06
C THR A 441 -9.19 -7.23 -30.10
N SER A 442 -8.81 -7.25 -31.37
CA SER A 442 -9.68 -7.04 -32.53
C SER A 442 -9.38 -8.06 -33.63
N ASN A 443 -10.34 -8.33 -34.51
CA ASN A 443 -10.14 -9.13 -35.72
C ASN A 443 -9.81 -8.21 -36.89
N SER A 444 -8.75 -8.53 -37.66
CA SER A 444 -8.54 -7.91 -38.97
C SER A 444 -9.63 -8.36 -39.95
N SER A 445 -10.06 -7.44 -40.83
CA SER A 445 -10.99 -7.73 -41.93
C SER A 445 -10.32 -8.40 -43.13
N THR A 446 -9.07 -8.86 -43.02
CA THR A 446 -8.26 -9.40 -44.13
C THR A 446 -8.24 -10.93 -44.21
N ASP A 447 -8.91 -11.66 -43.31
CA ASP A 447 -9.02 -13.13 -43.37
C ASP A 447 -10.21 -13.57 -44.25
N VAL A 448 -10.39 -12.93 -45.40
CA VAL A 448 -11.15 -13.49 -46.52
C VAL A 448 -10.11 -13.92 -47.55
N GLY A 449 -9.70 -15.19 -47.49
CA GLY A 449 -8.89 -15.76 -48.57
C GLY A 449 -9.63 -15.63 -49.90
N GLU A 450 -8.88 -15.40 -50.98
CA GLU A 450 -9.40 -15.19 -52.35
C GLU A 450 -10.34 -16.32 -52.86
N ASP A 451 -10.43 -17.45 -52.15
CA ASP A 451 -11.28 -18.60 -52.51
C ASP A 451 -12.50 -18.85 -51.59
N GLY A 452 -12.85 -17.92 -50.68
CA GLY A 452 -14.12 -17.99 -49.93
C GLY A 452 -14.31 -19.20 -48.99
N ARG A 453 -13.25 -19.99 -48.70
CA ARG A 453 -13.31 -21.11 -47.74
C ARG A 453 -12.66 -20.73 -46.41
N ARG A 454 -13.45 -20.83 -45.33
CA ARG A 454 -12.96 -20.73 -43.94
C ARG A 454 -11.94 -21.84 -43.66
N VAL A 455 -10.70 -21.47 -43.36
CA VAL A 455 -9.68 -22.39 -42.82
C VAL A 455 -10.20 -22.92 -41.47
N ARG A 456 -10.47 -24.22 -41.40
CA ARG A 456 -10.80 -24.89 -40.12
C ARG A 456 -9.49 -25.21 -39.41
N ASP A 457 -9.02 -24.29 -38.58
CA ASP A 457 -8.00 -24.64 -37.60
C ASP A 457 -8.65 -25.36 -36.40
N ARG A 458 -8.16 -26.55 -36.08
CA ARG A 458 -8.66 -27.45 -35.02
C ARG A 458 -7.77 -27.34 -33.78
N GLY A 459 -7.51 -26.12 -33.30
CA GLY A 459 -6.86 -25.85 -32.01
C GLY A 459 -7.86 -25.52 -30.91
N LEU A 460 -7.62 -26.01 -29.68
CA LEU A 460 -8.51 -25.91 -28.51
C LEU A 460 -9.12 -24.50 -28.27
N ASN A 461 -10.37 -24.50 -27.78
CA ASN A 461 -11.34 -23.39 -27.64
C ASN A 461 -10.88 -22.02 -27.07
N MET A 462 -9.63 -21.80 -26.63
CA MET A 462 -9.16 -20.48 -26.17
C MET A 462 -8.88 -19.48 -27.29
N TRP A 463 -8.43 -19.93 -28.46
CA TRP A 463 -8.06 -19.04 -29.58
C TRP A 463 -9.25 -18.34 -30.25
N ARG A 464 -10.49 -18.67 -29.87
CA ARG A 464 -11.72 -18.00 -30.37
C ARG A 464 -12.17 -16.81 -29.53
N GLU A 465 -11.58 -16.61 -28.36
CA GLU A 465 -11.93 -15.52 -27.45
C GLU A 465 -11.09 -14.27 -27.69
N TYR A 466 -9.92 -14.43 -28.32
CA TYR A 466 -9.01 -13.36 -28.68
C TYR A 466 -9.07 -13.07 -30.18
N GLY A 467 -8.96 -11.79 -30.52
CA GLY A 467 -8.72 -11.38 -31.89
C GLY A 467 -7.25 -11.54 -32.30
N ASN A 468 -6.99 -11.55 -33.60
CA ASN A 468 -5.64 -11.70 -34.17
C ASN A 468 -4.75 -10.45 -34.01
N LYS A 469 -5.29 -9.31 -33.54
CA LYS A 469 -4.56 -8.06 -33.34
C LYS A 469 -4.79 -7.46 -31.96
N LYS A 470 -3.69 -7.13 -31.26
CA LYS A 470 -3.69 -6.36 -30.01
C LYS A 470 -4.08 -4.89 -30.28
N ASP A 471 -5.02 -4.36 -29.51
CA ASP A 471 -5.51 -2.98 -29.58
C ASP A 471 -5.27 -2.28 -28.23
N LYS A 472 -5.71 -1.02 -28.08
CA LYS A 472 -5.52 -0.18 -26.89
C LYS A 472 -5.92 -0.89 -25.58
N PRO A 473 -5.25 -0.59 -24.46
CA PRO A 473 -5.61 -1.14 -23.16
C PRO A 473 -7.00 -0.70 -22.70
N LEU A 474 -7.66 -1.53 -21.91
CA LEU A 474 -8.78 -1.11 -21.09
C LEU A 474 -8.32 -0.02 -20.11
N HIS A 475 -9.18 0.97 -19.87
CA HIS A 475 -8.90 2.02 -18.90
C HIS A 475 -8.69 1.43 -17.50
N GLY A 476 -7.63 1.81 -16.78
CA GLY A 476 -7.34 1.26 -15.44
C GLY A 476 -8.53 1.33 -14.47
N PRO A 477 -9.16 2.51 -14.27
CA PRO A 477 -10.39 2.62 -13.50
C PRO A 477 -11.57 1.75 -13.98
N PHE A 478 -11.62 1.38 -15.27
CA PHE A 478 -12.63 0.44 -15.76
C PHE A 478 -12.35 -0.99 -15.29
N VAL A 479 -11.10 -1.44 -15.42
CA VAL A 479 -10.68 -2.76 -14.93
C VAL A 479 -10.89 -2.87 -13.41
N ALA A 480 -10.51 -1.85 -12.63
CA ALA A 480 -10.81 -1.79 -11.20
C ALA A 480 -12.33 -1.84 -10.91
N LYS A 481 -13.14 -1.16 -11.73
CA LYS A 481 -14.60 -1.20 -11.62
C LYS A 481 -15.17 -2.59 -11.92
N LEU A 482 -14.61 -3.31 -12.90
CA LEU A 482 -15.00 -4.69 -13.19
C LEU A 482 -14.62 -5.65 -12.05
N LEU A 483 -13.41 -5.51 -11.49
CA LEU A 483 -12.98 -6.27 -10.30
C LEU A 483 -13.97 -6.08 -9.14
N ASN A 484 -14.38 -4.83 -8.89
CA ASN A 484 -15.38 -4.52 -7.86
C ASN A 484 -16.76 -5.10 -8.18
N ASP A 485 -17.32 -4.77 -9.34
CA ASP A 485 -18.73 -5.04 -9.64
C ASP A 485 -19.00 -6.52 -9.90
N LEU A 486 -18.08 -7.21 -10.58
CA LEU A 486 -18.24 -8.63 -10.90
C LEU A 486 -17.83 -9.55 -9.74
N PHE A 487 -16.83 -9.16 -8.96
CA PHE A 487 -16.14 -10.07 -8.04
C PHE A 487 -16.05 -9.59 -6.59
N GLY A 488 -16.38 -8.33 -6.30
CA GLY A 488 -16.20 -7.74 -4.96
C GLY A 488 -14.75 -7.38 -4.62
N ILE A 489 -13.83 -7.50 -5.58
CA ILE A 489 -12.39 -7.27 -5.40
C ILE A 489 -12.10 -5.76 -5.40
N GLN A 490 -11.56 -5.27 -4.31
CA GLN A 490 -11.19 -3.86 -4.12
C GLN A 490 -9.76 -3.62 -4.60
N GLY A 491 -9.61 -3.29 -5.88
CA GLY A 491 -8.37 -2.78 -6.46
C GLY A 491 -8.43 -1.27 -6.70
N ARG A 492 -7.34 -0.69 -7.21
CA ARG A 492 -7.24 0.75 -7.48
C ARG A 492 -6.91 1.02 -8.94
N GLY A 493 -7.68 1.89 -9.59
CA GLY A 493 -7.37 2.42 -10.93
C GLY A 493 -6.79 3.84 -10.87
N GLY A 494 -5.82 4.15 -11.72
CA GLY A 494 -5.26 5.50 -11.88
C GLY A 494 -3.72 5.52 -11.90
N CYS A 495 -3.12 6.65 -11.53
CA CYS A 495 -1.66 6.86 -11.54
C CYS A 495 -0.99 6.73 -10.16
N ALA A 496 -1.72 6.26 -9.14
CA ALA A 496 -1.23 5.97 -7.78
C ALA A 496 -0.36 7.08 -7.14
N CYS A 497 -0.64 8.35 -7.44
CA CYS A 497 0.12 9.51 -6.95
C CYS A 497 1.63 9.44 -7.28
N ALA A 498 1.98 8.85 -8.42
CA ALA A 498 3.34 8.68 -8.91
C ALA A 498 3.40 9.13 -10.38
N GLY A 499 2.89 10.33 -10.67
CA GLY A 499 2.75 10.88 -12.03
C GLY A 499 4.03 10.81 -12.87
N PRO A 500 5.18 11.33 -12.38
CA PRO A 500 6.46 11.24 -13.10
C PRO A 500 6.87 9.79 -13.41
N TYR A 501 6.78 8.89 -12.43
CA TYR A 501 7.09 7.48 -12.67
C TYR A 501 6.11 6.81 -13.65
N GLY A 502 4.83 7.15 -13.55
CA GLY A 502 3.81 6.71 -14.49
C GLY A 502 4.07 7.19 -15.91
N HIS A 503 4.63 8.39 -16.10
CA HIS A 503 5.05 8.86 -17.41
C HIS A 503 6.21 8.01 -17.97
N LEU A 504 7.20 7.68 -17.13
CA LEU A 504 8.29 6.78 -17.53
C LEU A 504 7.78 5.39 -17.92
N LEU A 505 6.91 4.80 -17.09
CA LEU A 505 6.36 3.45 -17.31
C LEU A 505 5.48 3.35 -18.56
N LEU A 506 4.83 4.45 -18.95
CA LEU A 506 3.88 4.49 -20.08
C LEU A 506 4.45 5.23 -21.31
N ASP A 507 5.74 5.54 -21.32
CA ASP A 507 6.44 6.32 -22.37
C ASP A 507 5.74 7.65 -22.72
N VAL A 508 5.27 8.36 -21.69
CA VAL A 508 4.64 9.68 -21.83
C VAL A 508 5.72 10.76 -21.85
N LYS A 509 6.03 11.25 -23.04
CA LYS A 509 6.97 12.36 -23.25
C LYS A 509 6.35 13.71 -22.90
N GLU A 510 7.20 14.74 -22.78
CA GLU A 510 6.79 16.10 -22.37
C GLU A 510 5.64 16.66 -23.21
N THR A 511 5.71 16.55 -24.54
CA THR A 511 4.67 17.04 -25.45
C THR A 511 3.31 16.40 -25.15
N LEU A 512 3.28 15.09 -24.90
CA LEU A 512 2.06 14.37 -24.58
C LEU A 512 1.55 14.72 -23.17
N SER A 513 2.45 14.85 -22.20
CA SER A 513 2.14 15.32 -20.85
C SER A 513 1.48 16.71 -20.86
N LEU A 514 2.02 17.66 -21.63
CA LEU A 514 1.45 18.99 -21.80
C LEU A 514 0.09 18.96 -22.51
N ALA A 515 -0.09 18.04 -23.46
CA ALA A 515 -1.37 17.85 -24.11
C ALA A 515 -2.44 17.28 -23.15
N PHE A 516 -2.08 16.34 -22.26
CA PHE A 516 -2.96 15.93 -21.15
C PHE A 516 -3.32 17.10 -20.24
N ARG A 517 -2.34 17.92 -19.84
CA ARG A 517 -2.58 19.12 -19.03
C ARG A 517 -3.60 20.05 -19.69
N SER A 518 -3.43 20.34 -20.98
CA SER A 518 -4.34 21.18 -21.75
C SER A 518 -5.77 20.63 -21.78
N ALA A 519 -5.93 19.32 -22.03
CA ALA A 519 -7.24 18.67 -22.00
C ALA A 519 -7.89 18.69 -20.60
N ILE A 520 -7.11 18.49 -19.54
CA ILE A 520 -7.59 18.59 -18.15
C ILE A 520 -8.05 20.01 -17.83
N GLN A 521 -7.33 21.05 -18.28
CA GLN A 521 -7.74 22.45 -18.11
C GLN A 521 -9.05 22.78 -18.83
N LYS A 522 -9.34 22.09 -19.95
CA LYS A 522 -10.64 22.15 -20.65
C LYS A 522 -11.75 21.35 -19.95
N GLY A 523 -11.46 20.70 -18.82
CA GLY A 523 -12.42 19.96 -18.01
C GLY A 523 -12.51 18.46 -18.34
N TYR A 524 -11.58 17.90 -19.13
CA TYR A 524 -11.57 16.47 -19.49
C TYR A 524 -10.58 15.67 -18.64
N ALA A 525 -10.82 15.53 -17.33
CA ALA A 525 -9.89 14.81 -16.47
C ALA A 525 -9.76 13.31 -16.80
N GLY A 526 -10.71 12.74 -17.56
CA GLY A 526 -10.70 11.34 -17.97
C GLY A 526 -9.62 10.96 -18.97
N VAL A 527 -8.92 11.92 -19.60
CA VAL A 527 -7.79 11.58 -20.49
C VAL A 527 -6.54 11.13 -19.74
N LYS A 528 -6.51 11.26 -18.40
CA LYS A 528 -5.34 10.93 -17.59
C LYS A 528 -4.95 9.46 -17.81
N PRO A 529 -3.68 9.18 -18.14
CA PRO A 529 -3.21 7.82 -18.25
C PRO A 529 -3.17 7.16 -16.85
N GLY A 530 -3.21 5.84 -16.84
CA GLY A 530 -3.16 5.08 -15.60
C GLY A 530 -3.30 3.59 -15.83
N TRP A 531 -3.23 2.84 -14.74
CA TRP A 531 -3.25 1.38 -14.72
C TRP A 531 -4.19 0.89 -13.63
N THR A 532 -4.28 -0.43 -13.48
CA THR A 532 -4.92 -1.06 -12.32
C THR A 532 -3.84 -1.57 -11.39
N ARG A 533 -4.04 -1.42 -10.08
CA ARG A 533 -3.15 -1.96 -9.05
C ARG A 533 -3.93 -2.84 -8.10
N VAL A 534 -3.36 -4.01 -7.82
CA VAL A 534 -3.75 -4.90 -6.72
C VAL A 534 -2.53 -5.22 -5.87
N SER A 535 -2.76 -5.66 -4.64
CA SER A 535 -1.71 -6.09 -3.71
C SER A 535 -2.17 -7.32 -2.93
N PHE A 536 -1.24 -8.25 -2.70
CA PHE A 536 -1.47 -9.48 -1.95
C PHE A 536 -0.76 -9.38 -0.59
N PRO A 537 -1.47 -9.13 0.52
CA PRO A 537 -0.84 -9.06 1.83
C PRO A 537 -0.43 -10.46 2.30
N TYR A 538 0.67 -10.57 3.04
CA TYR A 538 1.18 -11.82 3.62
C TYR A 538 0.15 -12.69 4.36
N TYR A 539 -0.91 -12.14 4.95
CA TYR A 539 -1.89 -12.94 5.70
C TYR A 539 -3.08 -13.44 4.86
N MET A 540 -3.15 -13.07 3.58
CA MET A 540 -4.22 -13.47 2.66
C MET A 540 -4.37 -15.00 2.64
N SER A 541 -5.59 -15.50 2.42
CA SER A 541 -5.77 -16.95 2.20
C SER A 541 -5.34 -17.33 0.78
N MET A 542 -4.88 -18.57 0.56
CA MET A 542 -4.54 -19.02 -0.80
C MET A 542 -5.77 -18.99 -1.72
N GLU A 543 -6.94 -19.26 -1.17
CA GLU A 543 -8.23 -19.20 -1.85
C GLU A 543 -8.56 -17.78 -2.34
N GLU A 544 -8.32 -16.75 -1.53
CA GLU A 544 -8.47 -15.35 -1.95
C GLU A 544 -7.45 -14.98 -3.03
N PHE A 545 -6.20 -15.37 -2.86
CA PHE A 545 -5.14 -15.11 -3.84
C PHE A 545 -5.51 -15.70 -5.21
N GLU A 546 -5.87 -16.97 -5.24
CA GLU A 546 -6.28 -17.69 -6.45
C GLU A 546 -7.51 -17.06 -7.11
N PHE A 547 -8.49 -16.64 -6.29
CA PHE A 547 -9.67 -15.94 -6.77
C PHE A 547 -9.33 -14.61 -7.44
N ILE A 548 -8.45 -13.81 -6.85
CA ILE A 548 -8.04 -12.52 -7.42
C ILE A 548 -7.31 -12.72 -8.75
N ILE A 549 -6.36 -13.67 -8.82
CA ILE A 549 -5.65 -13.98 -10.06
C ILE A 549 -6.62 -14.46 -11.14
N ALA A 550 -7.54 -15.38 -10.81
CA ALA A 550 -8.55 -15.86 -11.75
C ALA A 550 -9.47 -14.74 -12.25
N ALA A 551 -9.81 -13.77 -11.41
CA ALA A 551 -10.58 -12.59 -11.81
C ALA A 551 -9.79 -11.66 -12.76
N MET A 552 -8.48 -11.49 -12.53
CA MET A 552 -7.61 -10.73 -13.44
C MET A 552 -7.51 -11.40 -14.82
N GLU A 553 -7.29 -12.72 -14.84
CA GLU A 553 -7.27 -13.52 -16.06
C GLU A 553 -8.63 -13.48 -16.78
N PHE A 554 -9.73 -13.57 -16.04
CA PHE A 554 -11.08 -13.40 -16.59
C PHE A 554 -11.23 -12.05 -17.30
N ILE A 555 -10.81 -10.94 -16.68
CA ILE A 555 -10.91 -9.62 -17.32
C ILE A 555 -9.99 -9.52 -18.53
N ALA A 556 -8.83 -10.17 -18.51
CA ALA A 556 -7.94 -10.24 -19.67
C ALA A 556 -8.56 -10.98 -20.87
N ILE A 557 -9.44 -11.96 -20.61
CA ILE A 557 -10.17 -12.70 -21.65
C ILE A 557 -11.44 -11.95 -22.08
N TYR A 558 -12.26 -11.53 -21.12
CA TYR A 558 -13.64 -11.12 -21.36
C TYR A 558 -13.92 -9.63 -21.09
N GLY A 559 -12.99 -8.90 -20.46
CA GLY A 559 -13.23 -7.56 -19.93
C GLY A 559 -13.76 -6.56 -20.95
N GLN A 560 -13.26 -6.61 -22.18
CA GLN A 560 -13.72 -5.72 -23.25
C GLN A 560 -15.20 -5.88 -23.58
N ARG A 561 -15.78 -7.08 -23.40
CA ARG A 561 -17.20 -7.35 -23.68
C ARG A 561 -18.14 -6.59 -22.79
N PHE A 562 -17.66 -6.18 -21.61
CA PHE A 562 -18.46 -5.42 -20.65
C PHE A 562 -18.52 -3.92 -20.97
N LEU A 563 -17.67 -3.41 -21.88
CA LEU A 563 -17.66 -1.98 -22.25
C LEU A 563 -19.06 -1.41 -22.56
N PRO A 564 -19.96 -2.07 -23.32
CA PRO A 564 -21.31 -1.57 -23.59
C PRO A 564 -22.16 -1.33 -22.33
N LEU A 565 -21.92 -2.07 -21.25
CA LEU A 565 -22.73 -2.01 -20.03
C LEU A 565 -22.39 -0.83 -19.11
N TYR A 566 -21.29 -0.13 -19.36
CA TYR A 566 -20.85 0.97 -18.51
C TYR A 566 -20.89 2.30 -19.24
N HIS A 567 -20.68 3.40 -18.54
CA HIS A 567 -20.55 4.72 -19.11
C HIS A 567 -19.33 5.40 -18.59
N PHE A 568 -18.49 5.83 -19.52
CA PHE A 568 -17.31 6.63 -19.22
C PHE A 568 -17.67 8.11 -19.19
N ASN A 569 -17.39 8.76 -18.06
CA ASN A 569 -17.50 10.19 -17.91
C ASN A 569 -16.15 10.85 -18.21
N TRP A 570 -16.03 11.47 -19.38
CA TRP A 570 -14.80 12.16 -19.83
C TRP A 570 -14.35 13.30 -18.91
N LYS A 571 -15.27 13.91 -18.14
CA LYS A 571 -14.92 15.00 -17.22
C LYS A 571 -14.25 14.50 -15.95
N THR A 572 -14.63 13.32 -15.46
CA THR A 572 -14.15 12.79 -14.18
C THR A 572 -13.22 11.58 -14.31
N GLY A 573 -13.29 10.84 -15.42
CA GLY A 573 -12.63 9.55 -15.60
C GLY A 573 -13.38 8.35 -14.99
N ASN A 574 -14.59 8.56 -14.46
CA ASN A 574 -15.35 7.51 -13.77
C ASN A 574 -16.14 6.62 -14.74
N TRP A 575 -16.28 5.35 -14.37
CA TRP A 575 -17.11 4.36 -15.05
C TRP A 575 -18.34 4.01 -14.22
N ILE A 576 -19.53 4.16 -14.81
CA ILE A 576 -20.82 3.93 -14.12
C ILE A 576 -21.60 2.86 -14.88
N PHE A 577 -22.09 1.83 -14.19
CA PHE A 577 -22.94 0.80 -14.79
C PHE A 577 -24.26 1.41 -15.30
N ARG A 578 -24.69 1.05 -16.52
CA ARG A 578 -25.96 1.48 -17.11
C ARG A 578 -26.93 0.31 -17.17
N LYS A 579 -28.07 0.47 -16.50
CA LYS A 579 -29.14 -0.53 -16.40
C LYS A 579 -29.97 -0.72 -17.68
N ARG A 580 -29.74 0.06 -18.74
CA ARG A 580 -30.52 -0.08 -19.99
C ARG A 580 -30.19 -1.40 -20.68
N ALA A 581 -31.23 -2.05 -21.20
CA ALA A 581 -31.20 -3.31 -21.93
C ALA A 581 -30.07 -3.33 -22.97
N PHE A 582 -29.37 -4.45 -23.07
CA PHE A 582 -28.41 -4.65 -24.15
C PHE A 582 -29.21 -4.80 -25.45
N VAL A 583 -28.91 -3.98 -26.46
CA VAL A 583 -29.48 -4.15 -27.81
C VAL A 583 -28.76 -5.33 -28.46
N ASP A 584 -29.50 -6.40 -28.71
CA ASP A 584 -28.96 -7.59 -29.37
C ASP A 584 -28.60 -7.24 -30.81
N ASN A 585 -27.31 -7.26 -31.16
CA ASN A 585 -26.83 -6.92 -32.50
C ASN A 585 -27.26 -7.94 -33.59
N GLN A 586 -27.81 -9.11 -33.23
CA GLN A 586 -28.35 -10.07 -34.20
C GLN A 586 -29.83 -9.83 -34.51
N THR A 587 -30.58 -9.23 -33.59
CA THR A 587 -32.05 -9.05 -33.71
C THR A 587 -32.50 -7.59 -33.70
N GLY A 588 -31.64 -6.66 -33.29
CA GLY A 588 -31.97 -5.24 -33.12
C GLY A 588 -32.89 -4.94 -31.93
N GLU A 589 -33.28 -5.95 -31.15
CA GLU A 589 -34.21 -5.83 -30.04
C GLU A 589 -33.50 -5.51 -28.72
N GLU A 590 -34.09 -4.62 -27.91
CA GLU A 590 -33.68 -4.39 -26.54
C GLU A 590 -34.02 -5.63 -25.68
N ARG A 591 -32.99 -6.40 -25.28
CA ARG A 591 -33.18 -7.49 -24.31
C ARG A 591 -32.78 -7.02 -22.91
N PRO A 592 -33.68 -7.09 -21.91
CA PRO A 592 -33.28 -6.92 -20.54
C PRO A 592 -32.23 -7.97 -20.19
N LEU A 593 -31.13 -7.56 -19.53
CA LEU A 593 -30.18 -8.51 -18.96
C LEU A 593 -30.92 -9.37 -17.94
N ASP A 594 -31.03 -10.66 -18.23
CA ASP A 594 -31.72 -11.61 -17.36
C ASP A 594 -30.83 -11.96 -16.15
N PHE A 595 -30.92 -11.13 -15.10
CA PHE A 595 -30.26 -11.37 -13.83
C PHE A 595 -30.88 -12.52 -13.01
N SER A 596 -31.99 -13.13 -13.45
CA SER A 596 -32.67 -14.19 -12.70
C SER A 596 -31.83 -15.47 -12.60
N LYS A 597 -31.08 -15.82 -13.67
CA LYS A 597 -30.12 -16.94 -13.68
C LYS A 597 -28.94 -16.72 -12.72
N LEU A 598 -28.52 -15.47 -12.52
CA LEU A 598 -27.46 -15.09 -11.58
C LEU A 598 -27.89 -15.27 -10.11
N ALA A 599 -29.16 -14.94 -9.81
CA ALA A 599 -29.71 -15.08 -8.47
C ALA A 599 -29.83 -16.55 -8.02
N LEU A 600 -30.03 -17.49 -8.95
CA LEU A 600 -30.17 -18.91 -8.64
C LEU A 600 -28.82 -19.57 -8.27
N ALA A 601 -27.74 -19.19 -8.97
CA ALA A 601 -26.39 -19.68 -8.69
C ALA A 601 -25.84 -19.16 -7.35
N GLN A 602 -26.14 -17.90 -7.00
CA GLN A 602 -25.66 -17.27 -5.77
C GLN A 602 -26.42 -17.75 -4.51
N LYS A 603 -27.71 -18.09 -4.60
CA LYS A 603 -28.53 -18.52 -3.45
C LYS A 603 -28.11 -19.86 -2.82
N LYS A 604 -27.30 -20.68 -3.51
CA LYS A 604 -26.88 -22.02 -3.04
C LYS A 604 -25.44 -22.07 -2.52
N ALA A 605 -24.66 -20.99 -2.63
CA ALA A 605 -23.26 -20.98 -2.24
C ALA A 605 -23.09 -20.63 -0.76
N THR A 606 -22.82 -21.63 0.08
CA THR A 606 -22.42 -21.45 1.49
C THR A 606 -20.90 -21.61 1.62
N GLY A 607 -20.24 -20.70 2.34
CA GLY A 607 -18.78 -20.67 2.49
C GLY A 607 -18.05 -19.85 1.42
N VAL A 608 -16.87 -19.33 1.76
CA VAL A 608 -16.13 -18.34 0.95
C VAL A 608 -15.71 -18.89 -0.42
N VAL A 609 -15.18 -20.12 -0.46
CA VAL A 609 -14.75 -20.78 -1.72
C VAL A 609 -15.90 -20.94 -2.70
N ASN A 610 -17.06 -21.40 -2.21
CA ASN A 610 -18.25 -21.58 -3.04
C ASN A 610 -18.77 -20.23 -3.57
N LYS A 611 -18.68 -19.16 -2.78
CA LYS A 611 -19.01 -17.81 -3.24
C LYS A 611 -18.10 -17.37 -4.38
N TYR A 612 -16.78 -17.49 -4.24
CA TYR A 612 -15.81 -17.13 -5.27
C TYR A 612 -16.02 -17.89 -6.59
N ALA A 613 -16.22 -19.20 -6.51
CA ALA A 613 -16.57 -20.01 -7.68
C ALA A 613 -17.87 -19.54 -8.35
N SER A 614 -18.90 -19.23 -7.55
CA SER A 614 -20.17 -18.73 -8.07
C SER A 614 -20.03 -17.36 -8.77
N TYR A 615 -19.16 -16.48 -8.29
CA TYR A 615 -18.92 -15.16 -8.90
C TYR A 615 -18.22 -15.29 -10.25
N LEU A 616 -17.23 -16.19 -10.36
CA LEU A 616 -16.56 -16.50 -11.62
C LEU A 616 -17.52 -17.10 -12.65
N GLU A 617 -18.36 -18.04 -12.23
CA GLU A 617 -19.32 -18.68 -13.14
C GLU A 617 -20.41 -17.71 -13.61
N ALA A 618 -20.96 -16.92 -12.69
CA ALA A 618 -21.85 -15.81 -12.98
C ALA A 618 -21.27 -14.85 -14.03
N ALA A 619 -20.00 -14.44 -13.86
CA ALA A 619 -19.33 -13.54 -14.78
C ALA A 619 -19.12 -14.18 -16.17
N LYS A 620 -18.78 -15.47 -16.23
CA LYS A 620 -18.64 -16.23 -17.49
C LYS A 620 -19.95 -16.33 -18.27
N ILE A 621 -21.06 -16.66 -17.60
CA ILE A 621 -22.38 -16.71 -18.24
C ILE A 621 -22.72 -15.35 -18.86
N MET A 622 -22.49 -14.25 -18.12
CA MET A 622 -22.71 -12.89 -18.62
C MET A 622 -21.81 -12.56 -19.81
N ALA A 623 -20.51 -12.82 -19.72
CA ALA A 623 -19.55 -12.57 -20.80
C ALA A 623 -19.87 -13.31 -22.10
N ASN A 624 -20.45 -14.51 -22.01
CA ASN A 624 -20.87 -15.30 -23.16
C ASN A 624 -22.12 -14.74 -23.85
N SER A 625 -22.94 -13.96 -23.13
CA SER A 625 -24.09 -13.27 -23.72
C SER A 625 -23.75 -11.93 -24.38
N LEU A 626 -22.52 -11.43 -24.16
CA LEU A 626 -22.06 -10.12 -24.63
C LEU A 626 -21.23 -10.24 -25.94
N PRO A 627 -21.24 -9.19 -26.78
CA PRO A 627 -20.54 -9.20 -28.06
C PRO A 627 -19.03 -9.28 -27.82
N LYS A 628 -18.36 -10.16 -28.57
CA LYS A 628 -16.92 -10.40 -28.41
C LYS A 628 -16.06 -9.16 -28.65
N PHE A 629 -16.41 -8.40 -29.69
CA PHE A 629 -15.68 -7.21 -30.15
C PHE A 629 -16.65 -6.02 -30.23
N PRO A 630 -16.96 -5.37 -29.10
CA PRO A 630 -17.88 -4.24 -29.12
C PRO A 630 -17.28 -3.06 -29.88
N PRO A 631 -18.11 -2.30 -30.62
CA PRO A 631 -17.64 -1.12 -31.36
C PRO A 631 -17.08 -0.07 -30.40
N PRO A 632 -16.08 0.73 -30.83
CA PRO A 632 -15.54 1.81 -30.02
C PRO A 632 -16.60 2.89 -29.81
N ARG A 633 -16.54 3.56 -28.65
CA ARG A 633 -17.43 4.68 -28.35
C ARG A 633 -16.99 5.96 -29.03
N LYS A 634 -17.97 6.85 -29.22
CA LYS A 634 -17.72 8.21 -29.68
C LYS A 634 -16.94 8.99 -28.63
N VAL A 635 -15.77 9.48 -29.04
CA VAL A 635 -14.98 10.46 -28.29
C VAL A 635 -15.57 11.85 -28.57
N PRO A 636 -15.73 12.72 -27.55
CA PRO A 636 -16.14 14.12 -27.75
C PRO A 636 -15.24 14.81 -28.78
N LYS A 637 -15.83 15.63 -29.67
CA LYS A 637 -15.11 16.29 -30.77
C LYS A 637 -13.96 17.20 -30.28
N ASP A 638 -14.07 17.71 -29.06
CA ASP A 638 -13.11 18.64 -28.47
C ASP A 638 -11.90 17.94 -27.83
N ILE A 639 -11.89 16.59 -27.81
CA ILE A 639 -10.78 15.77 -27.34
C ILE A 639 -10.01 15.25 -28.55
N ASP A 640 -8.71 15.56 -28.60
CA ASP A 640 -7.80 14.96 -29.57
C ASP A 640 -7.71 13.44 -29.34
N LEU A 641 -7.97 12.67 -30.40
CA LEU A 641 -7.91 11.20 -30.38
C LEU A 641 -6.52 10.67 -30.03
N SER A 642 -5.46 11.46 -30.26
CA SER A 642 -4.09 11.11 -29.87
C SER A 642 -3.94 10.95 -28.35
N LEU A 643 -4.79 11.61 -27.56
CA LEU A 643 -4.79 11.57 -26.09
C LEU A 643 -5.55 10.38 -25.51
N VAL A 644 -6.29 9.65 -26.34
CA VAL A 644 -7.09 8.51 -25.89
C VAL A 644 -6.26 7.24 -26.00
N HIS A 645 -5.42 6.97 -25.00
CA HIS A 645 -4.52 5.80 -24.98
C HIS A 645 -5.18 4.50 -24.51
N PHE A 646 -6.50 4.49 -24.37
CA PHE A 646 -7.27 3.35 -23.90
C PHE A 646 -8.51 3.11 -24.76
N ARG A 647 -9.08 1.92 -24.65
CA ARG A 647 -10.34 1.53 -25.28
C ARG A 647 -11.50 2.16 -24.51
N VAL A 648 -12.40 2.84 -25.22
CA VAL A 648 -13.63 3.45 -24.67
C VAL A 648 -14.85 2.92 -25.36
#